data_AF-A0A2D7LA25-F1
#
_entry.id   AF-A0A2D7LA25-F1
#
_cell.length_a   1.000
_cell.length_b   1.000
_cell.length_c   1.000
_cell.angle_alpha   90.00
_cell.angle_beta   90.00
_cell.angle_gamma   90.00
#
_symmetry.space_group_name_H-M   'P 1'
#
loop_
_entity.id
_entity.type
_entity.pdbx_description
1 polymer ?
#
loop_
_entity_poly.entity_id
_entity_poly.type
_entity_poly.pdbx_seq_one_letter_code
_entity_poly.pdbx_strand_id
1 'polypeptide(L)'
;MSDDLQIGVSSVDSANLKRIRSAHRRRLLDRLTDGGATVSILARDSGLRIPHASAELRRMRNDGLVSSDQVAGARGARLHLTQSGWEAIRSDELARAMEALPLPTPSYRCCLLARDGANLLFGLLAPIDSPLILIPDRPARAPIGEGGSTGREGVSWAWAALRERSPRWFDLRTLEMLPEPPSSHDPESISAYAGENHTLGIVRARLVDADRPVALAPGIWFEAPTQRPDTPLPEASHHRGNWVLGNCHEQSPEIRPKDPVCAVMEERLPRSMLLRTARANALVIADLGGLDAGGHEYPISCLDHWIQRAHPRLIPSERKRRLNSLRERLTSTRRVRTEESTWRRFRKDWGESTFSTEERGLRMFDTRGLGATAVTSLIEWAVGEEERPPLVLEISDGLPDDVLTAVISHPSLRLTLSHSTRSSLAIFDELTVDPLRPLPWLRLRTRGGRDLPVRLVDPVPMSPESIVDSEEAPSPWAVLGLEVGGAGAGTTADDSSMIGSAIAQFPEGNEDWSNMMEASYPVAAWIASPPRTRWHRWQRLRSRLDAEWIALLDLDFIPLERLAEIADEAPVSVLEMFAEKLRAMLRDDPEIALRTRPATDPSQATEGASWVAAQLLSNAAWLPDDMQDDLIRWALEAWLVHPPADSLAALQAVDWIHGGESADAIGYAPVLQGVLRRSTGFELDHDLKIWSLLVERIRDGKKLDIEGVEAIVENLPLDWWALLAPELLTNLLAEDGSLEWLLENPIPWAAAVLRPQGEASSAPGLRDRVHPGCSPDIRNTLARRLRARYERGTLPEATAPLLDLLDSLDRAIEGGSPATGRTHPLVGWLAQPIEKWPPLSTEMAMSGEPHISERLILRSSGWHQDLSRDHRTF
;
A
#
# COMPACT_ATOMS: atom_id res chain seq x y z
N MET A 1 -22.40 61.63 31.53
CA MET A 1 -21.07 62.24 31.36
C MET A 1 -20.08 61.12 31.60
N SER A 2 -19.75 60.43 30.51
CA SER A 2 -18.39 60.37 29.94
C SER A 2 -17.40 59.82 30.94
N ASP A 3 -17.12 58.51 30.83
CA ASP A 3 -15.77 58.00 30.94
C ASP A 3 -15.65 56.66 30.21
N ASP A 4 -14.58 56.59 29.43
CA ASP A 4 -14.15 55.49 28.59
C ASP A 4 -13.90 54.21 29.40
N LEU A 5 -14.48 53.09 28.95
CA LEU A 5 -14.01 51.76 29.31
C LEU A 5 -13.40 51.12 28.07
N GLN A 6 -12.09 51.28 27.98
CA GLN A 6 -11.19 50.50 27.13
C GLN A 6 -11.47 49.00 27.33
N ILE A 7 -12.12 48.37 26.36
CA ILE A 7 -12.07 46.92 26.21
C ILE A 7 -10.71 46.63 25.59
N GLY A 8 -9.78 46.17 26.42
CA GLY A 8 -8.45 45.76 26.02
C GLY A 8 -8.53 44.65 24.99
N VAL A 9 -8.21 45.00 23.74
CA VAL A 9 -7.66 44.04 22.78
C VAL A 9 -6.31 43.62 23.38
N SER A 10 -6.28 42.45 24.02
CA SER A 10 -5.03 41.82 24.41
C SER A 10 -4.22 41.60 23.13
N SER A 11 -3.20 42.44 22.91
CA SER A 11 -2.18 42.24 21.92
C SER A 11 -1.48 40.92 22.23
N VAL A 12 -1.91 39.86 21.56
CA VAL A 12 -1.14 38.62 21.47
C VAL A 12 0.21 39.03 20.90
N ASP A 13 1.27 38.79 21.68
CA ASP A 13 2.65 39.00 21.23
C ASP A 13 2.82 38.26 19.90
N SER A 14 2.90 39.04 18.82
CA SER A 14 3.20 38.52 17.49
C SER A 14 4.57 37.85 17.57
N ALA A 15 4.60 36.52 17.52
CA ALA A 15 5.78 35.82 17.00
C ALA A 15 6.08 36.51 15.66
N ASN A 16 7.16 37.29 15.60
CA ASN A 16 7.45 38.21 14.49
C ASN A 16 7.53 37.42 13.18
N LEU A 17 6.42 37.25 12.48
CA LEU A 17 6.35 36.60 11.18
C LEU A 17 7.15 37.46 10.20
N LYS A 18 8.18 36.87 9.60
CA LYS A 18 9.13 37.58 8.73
C LYS A 18 8.85 37.25 7.28
N ARG A 19 8.28 38.23 6.57
CA ARG A 19 8.16 38.17 5.12
C ARG A 19 9.52 38.34 4.44
N ILE A 20 9.85 37.46 3.51
CA ILE A 20 11.06 37.53 2.70
C ILE A 20 10.84 38.58 1.59
N ARG A 21 11.51 39.73 1.73
CA ARG A 21 11.38 40.86 0.80
C ARG A 21 12.14 40.67 -0.52
N SER A 22 13.24 39.90 -0.50
CA SER A 22 14.05 39.65 -1.70
C SER A 22 13.44 38.54 -2.55
N ALA A 23 12.99 38.87 -3.76
CA ALA A 23 12.44 37.89 -4.70
C ALA A 23 13.48 36.81 -5.07
N HIS A 24 14.74 37.19 -5.33
CA HIS A 24 15.80 36.22 -5.63
C HIS A 24 16.04 35.23 -4.49
N ARG A 25 16.05 35.73 -3.24
CA ARG A 25 16.19 34.88 -2.05
C ARG A 25 15.04 33.90 -1.94
N ARG A 26 13.80 34.38 -2.13
CA ARG A 26 12.59 33.55 -2.07
C ARG A 26 12.61 32.46 -3.14
N ARG A 27 12.95 32.77 -4.40
CA ARG A 27 13.03 31.75 -5.47
C ARG A 27 14.04 30.65 -5.19
N LEU A 28 15.19 31.01 -4.64
CA LEU A 28 16.25 30.06 -4.30
C LEU A 28 15.84 29.17 -3.12
N LEU A 29 15.27 29.78 -2.07
CA LEU A 29 14.73 29.06 -0.92
C LEU A 29 13.60 28.12 -1.34
N ASP A 30 12.63 28.62 -2.11
CA ASP A 30 11.51 27.85 -2.63
C ASP A 30 11.98 26.69 -3.51
N ARG A 31 12.95 26.89 -4.41
CA ARG A 31 13.52 25.79 -5.21
C ARG A 31 14.24 24.74 -4.36
N LEU A 32 14.90 25.14 -3.27
CA LEU A 32 15.56 24.23 -2.34
C LEU A 32 14.56 23.39 -1.51
N THR A 33 13.27 23.74 -1.49
CA THR A 33 12.24 22.87 -0.88
C THR A 33 12.00 21.58 -1.67
N ASP A 34 12.33 21.55 -2.97
CA ASP A 34 12.30 20.32 -3.80
C ASP A 34 13.54 19.42 -3.58
N GLY A 35 14.41 19.78 -2.64
CA GLY A 35 15.64 19.05 -2.33
C GLY A 35 16.92 19.70 -2.85
N GLY A 36 18.05 19.15 -2.42
CA GLY A 36 19.35 19.78 -2.60
C GLY A 36 19.89 19.77 -4.03
N ALA A 37 20.47 20.90 -4.43
CA ALA A 37 20.94 21.11 -5.80
C ALA A 37 22.24 21.91 -5.85
N THR A 38 22.93 21.82 -6.98
CA THR A 38 24.14 22.62 -7.23
C THR A 38 23.76 24.05 -7.60
N VAL A 39 24.70 24.99 -7.43
CA VAL A 39 24.50 26.41 -7.78
C VAL A 39 24.02 26.60 -9.22
N SER A 40 24.53 25.81 -10.17
CA SER A 40 24.14 25.90 -11.59
C SER A 40 22.69 25.48 -11.81
N ILE A 41 22.25 24.40 -11.16
CA ILE A 41 20.86 23.92 -11.23
C ILE A 41 19.93 24.93 -10.59
N LEU A 42 20.26 25.45 -9.40
CA LEU A 42 19.48 26.48 -8.71
C LEU A 42 19.36 27.75 -9.55
N ALA A 43 20.45 28.21 -10.17
CA ALA A 43 20.43 29.38 -11.04
C ALA A 43 19.47 29.19 -12.22
N ARG A 44 19.57 28.05 -12.92
CA ARG A 44 18.70 27.73 -14.05
C ARG A 44 17.23 27.63 -13.63
N ASP A 45 16.94 26.84 -12.60
CA ASP A 45 15.57 26.52 -12.20
C ASP A 45 14.87 27.73 -11.56
N SER A 46 15.61 28.63 -10.88
CA SER A 46 15.08 29.89 -10.35
C SER A 46 15.08 31.05 -11.36
N GLY A 47 15.54 30.83 -12.61
CA GLY A 47 15.61 31.86 -13.65
C GLY A 47 16.61 32.99 -13.34
N LEU A 48 17.67 32.70 -12.58
CA LEU A 48 18.70 33.66 -12.18
C LEU A 48 20.01 33.42 -12.95
N ARG A 49 20.74 34.49 -13.27
CA ARG A 49 22.11 34.33 -13.78
C ARG A 49 23.01 33.76 -12.67
N ILE A 50 23.89 32.84 -13.02
CA ILE A 50 24.78 32.13 -12.09
C ILE A 50 25.51 33.06 -11.10
N PRO A 51 26.06 34.24 -11.49
CA PRO A 51 26.72 35.14 -10.54
C PRO A 51 25.78 35.69 -9.46
N HIS A 52 24.54 36.01 -9.81
CA HIS A 52 23.53 36.51 -8.86
C HIS A 52 23.06 35.42 -7.91
N ALA A 53 22.81 34.22 -8.43
CA ALA A 53 22.46 33.07 -7.60
C ALA A 53 23.60 32.74 -6.62
N SER A 54 24.85 32.71 -7.10
CA SER A 54 26.02 32.43 -6.26
C SER A 54 26.20 33.48 -5.14
N ALA A 55 26.02 34.77 -5.46
CA ALA A 55 26.13 35.84 -4.47
C ALA A 55 25.04 35.76 -3.38
N GLU A 56 23.80 35.48 -3.77
CA GLU A 56 22.69 35.36 -2.80
C GLU A 56 22.82 34.08 -1.96
N LEU A 57 23.22 32.95 -2.56
CA LEU A 57 23.49 31.70 -1.82
C LEU A 57 24.64 31.85 -0.80
N ARG A 58 25.66 32.67 -1.11
CA ARG A 58 26.70 33.02 -0.13
C ARG A 58 26.13 33.78 1.06
N ARG A 59 25.24 34.75 0.82
CA ARG A 59 24.55 35.48 1.90
C ARG A 59 23.67 34.55 2.71
N MET A 60 22.87 33.72 2.07
CA MET A 60 21.99 32.75 2.73
C MET A 60 22.76 31.75 3.59
N ARG A 61 23.97 31.35 3.17
CA ARG A 61 24.87 30.52 3.97
C ARG A 61 25.39 31.27 5.21
N ASN A 62 25.80 32.52 5.04
CA ASN A 62 26.24 33.37 6.17
C ASN A 62 25.08 33.63 7.15
N ASP A 63 23.86 33.73 6.65
CA ASP A 63 22.62 33.87 7.43
C ASP A 63 22.20 32.52 8.09
N GLY A 64 22.94 31.43 7.85
CA GLY A 64 22.66 30.10 8.40
C GLY A 64 21.52 29.34 7.73
N LEU A 65 20.86 29.89 6.70
CA LEU A 65 19.65 29.34 6.07
C LEU A 65 19.93 28.12 5.18
N VAL A 66 21.16 28.01 4.65
CA VAL A 66 21.55 26.95 3.70
C VAL A 66 22.92 26.39 4.09
N SER A 67 23.03 25.06 4.07
CA SER A 67 24.29 24.33 4.25
C SER A 67 24.74 23.68 2.95
N SER A 68 26.00 23.24 2.89
CA SER A 68 26.56 22.52 1.75
C SER A 68 27.19 21.23 2.22
N ASP A 69 27.06 20.17 1.43
CA ASP A 69 27.60 18.83 1.75
C ASP A 69 29.14 18.79 1.70
N GLN A 70 29.76 19.80 1.10
CA GLN A 70 31.21 19.90 0.94
C GLN A 70 31.72 21.27 1.39
N VAL A 71 33.05 21.35 1.55
CA VAL A 71 33.75 22.59 1.91
C VAL A 71 33.43 23.70 0.89
N ALA A 72 33.28 24.91 1.39
CA ALA A 72 32.90 26.07 0.58
C ALA A 72 33.85 26.27 -0.62
N GLY A 73 33.30 26.22 -1.84
CA GLY A 73 34.04 26.42 -3.09
C GLY A 73 34.35 25.13 -3.87
N ALA A 74 34.05 23.96 -3.31
CA ALA A 74 34.13 22.70 -4.04
C ALA A 74 33.14 22.69 -5.23
N ARG A 75 33.64 22.26 -6.40
CA ARG A 75 32.81 22.11 -7.60
C ARG A 75 31.86 20.93 -7.41
N GLY A 76 30.58 21.13 -7.71
CA GLY A 76 29.56 20.09 -7.61
C GLY A 76 28.90 19.95 -6.23
N ALA A 77 29.25 20.80 -5.26
CA ALA A 77 28.62 20.76 -3.94
C ALA A 77 27.11 21.03 -4.03
N ARG A 78 26.31 20.14 -3.45
CA ARG A 78 24.86 20.34 -3.30
C ARG A 78 24.60 21.19 -2.05
N LEU A 79 23.58 22.03 -2.18
CA LEU A 79 23.13 22.94 -1.14
C LEU A 79 21.77 22.48 -0.64
N HIS A 80 21.55 22.51 0.67
CA HIS A 80 20.31 22.09 1.30
C HIS A 80 19.83 23.16 2.30
N LEU A 81 18.53 23.17 2.56
CA LEU A 81 17.96 24.02 3.61
C LEU A 81 18.41 23.50 4.99
N THR A 82 18.83 24.41 5.85
CA THR A 82 18.95 24.11 7.29
C THR A 82 17.59 24.21 7.96
N GLN A 83 17.48 23.80 9.22
CA GLN A 83 16.27 24.01 10.02
C GLN A 83 15.82 25.49 10.01
N SER A 84 16.75 26.43 10.19
CA SER A 84 16.45 27.86 10.11
C SER A 84 15.98 28.31 8.72
N GLY A 85 16.46 27.67 7.66
CA GLY A 85 15.99 27.88 6.29
C GLY A 85 14.53 27.45 6.11
N TRP A 86 14.17 26.28 6.63
CA TRP A 86 12.79 25.80 6.64
C TRP A 86 11.86 26.70 7.45
N GLU A 87 12.29 27.15 8.64
CA GLU A 87 11.54 28.09 9.48
C GLU A 87 11.37 29.45 8.80
N ALA A 88 12.39 29.96 8.10
CA ALA A 88 12.30 31.22 7.37
C ALA A 88 11.29 31.17 6.22
N ILE A 89 11.26 30.06 5.46
CA ILE A 89 10.25 29.85 4.41
C ILE A 89 8.85 29.73 5.02
N ARG A 90 8.70 28.91 6.07
CA ARG A 90 7.42 28.73 6.78
C ARG A 90 6.89 30.06 7.32
N SER A 91 7.77 30.90 7.87
CA SER A 91 7.41 32.23 8.36
C SER A 91 6.95 33.16 7.23
N ASP A 92 7.58 33.12 6.04
CA ASP A 92 7.13 33.89 4.86
C ASP A 92 5.78 33.40 4.34
N GLU A 93 5.51 32.09 4.37
CA GLU A 93 4.23 31.49 3.97
C GLU A 93 3.10 31.90 4.90
N LEU A 94 3.30 31.76 6.22
CA LEU A 94 2.32 32.16 7.24
C LEU A 94 2.06 33.67 7.22
N ALA A 95 3.09 34.50 7.02
CA ALA A 95 2.92 35.94 6.89
C ALA A 95 1.97 36.31 5.73
N ARG A 96 2.02 35.56 4.62
CA ARG A 96 1.14 35.78 3.46
C ARG A 96 -0.24 35.18 3.66
N ALA A 97 -0.35 34.07 4.38
CA ALA A 97 -1.63 33.51 4.79
C ALA A 97 -2.42 34.49 5.67
N MET A 98 -1.75 35.20 6.59
CA MET A 98 -2.39 36.23 7.41
C MET A 98 -2.95 37.41 6.59
N GLU A 99 -2.35 37.72 5.43
CA GLU A 99 -2.87 38.76 4.52
C GLU A 99 -4.22 38.36 3.87
N ALA A 100 -4.61 37.08 3.95
CA ALA A 100 -5.87 36.57 3.41
C ALA A 100 -7.06 36.67 4.39
N LEU A 101 -6.85 37.17 5.62
CA LEU A 101 -7.91 37.40 6.59
C LEU A 101 -8.76 38.65 6.25
N PRO A 102 -10.07 38.65 6.52
CA PRO A 102 -10.87 37.53 7.05
C PRO A 102 -11.11 36.45 5.98
N LEU A 103 -11.10 35.18 6.41
CA LEU A 103 -11.39 34.05 5.51
C LEU A 103 -12.87 34.10 5.08
N PRO A 104 -13.19 33.85 3.80
CA PRO A 104 -14.57 33.79 3.34
C PRO A 104 -15.30 32.56 3.91
N THR A 105 -16.62 32.54 3.77
CA THR A 105 -17.43 31.32 3.98
C THR A 105 -16.92 30.16 3.13
N PRO A 106 -17.07 28.90 3.58
CA PRO A 106 -16.46 27.71 2.96
C PRO A 106 -16.96 27.38 1.54
N SER A 107 -17.80 28.21 0.94
CA SER A 107 -18.20 28.11 -0.47
C SER A 107 -16.98 28.17 -1.40
N TYR A 108 -16.05 29.10 -1.15
CA TYR A 108 -14.82 29.24 -1.93
C TYR A 108 -13.74 28.27 -1.46
N ARG A 109 -13.14 27.49 -2.36
CA ARG A 109 -12.20 26.42 -1.97
C ARG A 109 -10.74 26.85 -1.92
N CYS A 110 -10.32 27.79 -2.78
CA CYS A 110 -8.90 28.11 -2.99
C CYS A 110 -8.62 29.62 -3.07
N CYS A 111 -7.45 30.04 -2.58
CA CYS A 111 -6.92 31.40 -2.67
C CYS A 111 -5.48 31.38 -3.16
N LEU A 112 -5.14 32.25 -4.11
CA LEU A 112 -3.75 32.45 -4.51
C LEU A 112 -3.05 33.36 -3.48
N LEU A 113 -2.21 32.82 -2.60
CA LEU A 113 -1.49 33.61 -1.58
C LEU A 113 -0.26 34.31 -2.16
N ALA A 114 0.41 33.67 -3.12
CA ALA A 114 1.57 34.26 -3.76
C ALA A 114 1.84 33.66 -5.14
N ARG A 115 2.41 34.47 -6.03
CA ARG A 115 2.88 34.05 -7.35
C ARG A 115 4.30 34.54 -7.58
N ASP A 116 5.17 33.65 -8.03
CA ASP A 116 6.52 33.98 -8.49
C ASP A 116 6.92 33.15 -9.72
N GLY A 117 6.74 33.74 -10.91
CA GLY A 117 6.89 33.00 -12.17
C GLY A 117 5.90 31.84 -12.24
N ALA A 118 6.42 30.63 -12.48
CA ALA A 118 5.64 29.40 -12.50
C ALA A 118 5.32 28.86 -11.08
N ASN A 119 5.99 29.33 -10.04
CA ASN A 119 5.80 28.84 -8.67
C ASN A 119 4.67 29.61 -7.97
N LEU A 120 3.77 28.86 -7.34
CA LEU A 120 2.55 29.35 -6.74
C LEU A 120 2.43 28.88 -5.29
N LEU A 121 1.82 29.70 -4.45
CA LEU A 121 1.45 29.36 -3.09
C LEU A 121 -0.07 29.53 -2.97
N PHE A 122 -0.75 28.46 -2.54
CA PHE A 122 -2.19 28.45 -2.35
C PHE A 122 -2.58 28.36 -0.87
N GLY A 123 -3.68 29.01 -0.54
CA GLY A 123 -4.43 28.86 0.69
C GLY A 123 -5.73 28.11 0.38
N LEU A 124 -6.06 27.09 1.16
CA LEU A 124 -7.17 26.17 0.94
C LEU A 124 -8.08 26.17 2.15
N LEU A 125 -9.38 26.20 1.92
CA LEU A 125 -10.37 26.04 2.98
C LEU A 125 -10.83 24.60 3.14
N ALA A 126 -10.63 23.75 2.13
CA ALA A 126 -11.00 22.32 2.13
C ALA A 126 -9.85 21.44 1.63
N PRO A 127 -9.81 20.14 2.02
CA PRO A 127 -8.87 19.18 1.42
C PRO A 127 -9.12 19.04 -0.08
N ILE A 128 -8.10 18.56 -0.80
CA ILE A 128 -8.14 18.37 -2.25
C ILE A 128 -7.74 16.92 -2.55
N ASP A 129 -8.57 16.23 -3.34
CA ASP A 129 -8.37 14.83 -3.71
C ASP A 129 -7.49 14.65 -4.97
N SER A 130 -7.20 15.74 -5.68
CA SER A 130 -6.37 15.74 -6.89
C SER A 130 -5.05 16.51 -6.69
N PRO A 131 -3.94 16.02 -7.28
CA PRO A 131 -2.67 16.74 -7.24
C PRO A 131 -2.59 17.92 -8.22
N LEU A 132 -3.66 18.21 -8.95
CA LEU A 132 -3.75 19.35 -9.86
C LEU A 132 -4.80 20.37 -9.34
N ILE A 133 -4.44 21.65 -9.38
CA ILE A 133 -5.33 22.77 -9.10
C ILE A 133 -5.59 23.54 -10.39
N LEU A 134 -6.87 23.84 -10.62
CA LEU A 134 -7.34 24.69 -11.71
C LEU A 134 -7.37 26.15 -11.26
N ILE A 135 -6.75 27.02 -12.05
CA ILE A 135 -6.60 28.43 -11.73
C ILE A 135 -7.27 29.26 -12.81
N PRO A 136 -8.22 30.14 -12.48
CA PRO A 136 -8.83 31.00 -13.47
C PRO A 136 -7.86 32.12 -13.85
N ASP A 137 -7.77 32.44 -15.14
CA ASP A 137 -6.92 33.53 -15.64
C ASP A 137 -7.42 34.91 -15.16
N ARG A 138 -8.71 35.02 -14.85
CA ARG A 138 -9.36 36.23 -14.31
C ARG A 138 -10.37 35.82 -13.24
N PRO A 139 -10.62 36.65 -12.21
CA PRO A 139 -11.65 36.36 -11.21
C PRO A 139 -12.99 36.10 -11.89
N ALA A 140 -13.65 35.00 -11.51
CA ALA A 140 -14.98 34.69 -12.00
C ALA A 140 -15.93 35.85 -11.64
N ARG A 141 -16.61 36.43 -12.64
CA ARG A 141 -17.66 37.40 -12.38
C ARG A 141 -18.87 36.65 -11.83
N ALA A 142 -19.46 37.14 -10.74
CA ALA A 142 -20.77 36.67 -10.30
C ALA A 142 -21.76 36.78 -11.47
N PRO A 143 -22.68 35.80 -11.66
CA PRO A 143 -23.67 35.89 -12.71
C PRO A 143 -24.53 37.12 -12.47
N ILE A 144 -24.29 38.18 -13.24
CA ILE A 144 -25.19 39.33 -13.32
C ILE A 144 -26.42 38.82 -14.06
N GLY A 145 -27.59 38.92 -13.42
CA GLY A 145 -28.81 38.18 -13.73
C GLY A 145 -29.20 38.08 -15.21
N GLU A 146 -29.85 36.96 -15.55
CA GLU A 146 -30.57 36.65 -16.79
C GLU A 146 -30.16 37.46 -18.03
N GLY A 147 -28.86 37.47 -18.34
CA GLY A 147 -28.30 37.94 -19.59
C GLY A 147 -27.73 36.76 -20.33
N GLY A 148 -28.34 36.37 -21.46
CA GLY A 148 -27.91 35.24 -22.27
C GLY A 148 -26.40 35.27 -22.55
N SER A 149 -25.73 34.17 -22.22
CA SER A 149 -24.32 33.93 -22.54
C SER A 149 -24.07 34.19 -24.02
N THR A 150 -23.14 35.11 -24.32
CA THR A 150 -22.79 35.47 -25.71
C THR A 150 -21.81 34.48 -26.36
N GLY A 151 -21.56 33.32 -25.73
CA GLY A 151 -20.71 32.26 -26.27
C GLY A 151 -19.22 32.63 -26.47
N ARG A 152 -18.80 33.84 -26.05
CA ARG A 152 -17.44 34.36 -26.21
C ARG A 152 -16.78 34.84 -24.90
N GLU A 153 -17.48 34.75 -23.77
CA GLU A 153 -17.02 35.20 -22.45
C GLU A 153 -16.65 34.03 -21.52
N GLY A 154 -15.90 33.04 -22.02
CA GLY A 154 -15.35 31.98 -21.17
C GLY A 154 -14.15 32.48 -20.36
N VAL A 155 -14.13 32.21 -19.06
CA VAL A 155 -12.90 32.31 -18.25
C VAL A 155 -12.00 31.16 -18.65
N SER A 156 -10.78 31.45 -19.10
CA SER A 156 -9.77 30.43 -19.35
C SER A 156 -9.12 29.96 -18.05
N TRP A 157 -8.72 28.68 -18.03
CA TRP A 157 -8.16 28.02 -16.86
C TRP A 157 -6.75 27.51 -17.14
N ALA A 158 -5.87 27.68 -16.18
CA ALA A 158 -4.52 27.14 -16.17
C ALA A 158 -4.40 26.02 -15.13
N TRP A 159 -3.55 25.05 -15.42
CA TRP A 159 -3.29 23.92 -14.53
C TRP A 159 -2.02 24.15 -13.71
N ALA A 160 -2.07 23.85 -12.42
CA ALA A 160 -0.89 23.80 -11.56
C ALA A 160 -0.82 22.47 -10.81
N ALA A 161 0.38 21.87 -10.79
CA ALA A 161 0.65 20.65 -10.05
C ALA A 161 1.18 20.97 -8.65
N LEU A 162 0.68 20.25 -7.65
CA LEU A 162 1.17 20.35 -6.27
C LEU A 162 2.60 19.83 -6.17
N ARG A 163 3.43 20.57 -5.42
CA ARG A 163 4.83 20.22 -5.08
C ARG A 163 4.96 19.55 -3.72
N GLU A 164 3.84 19.36 -3.05
CA GLU A 164 3.73 18.68 -1.76
C GLU A 164 2.70 17.55 -1.91
N ARG A 165 2.80 16.53 -1.06
CA ARG A 165 1.88 15.39 -1.09
C ARG A 165 0.47 15.81 -0.67
N SER A 166 0.39 16.57 0.41
CA SER A 166 -0.86 17.09 0.96
C SER A 166 -0.68 18.54 1.46
N PRO A 167 -1.77 19.32 1.54
CA PRO A 167 -1.73 20.64 2.15
C PRO A 167 -1.35 20.59 3.64
N ARG A 168 -0.60 21.59 4.11
CA ARG A 168 -0.26 21.76 5.53
C ARG A 168 -1.30 22.64 6.20
N TRP A 169 -2.03 22.11 7.16
CA TRP A 169 -3.10 22.82 7.86
C TRP A 169 -2.57 23.63 9.03
N PHE A 170 -3.06 24.86 9.19
CA PHE A 170 -2.68 25.76 10.28
C PHE A 170 -3.90 26.43 10.89
N ASP A 171 -3.89 26.61 12.20
CA ASP A 171 -4.76 27.59 12.87
C ASP A 171 -4.06 28.96 12.81
N LEU A 172 -4.64 29.91 12.10
CA LEU A 172 -4.05 31.24 11.91
C LEU A 172 -4.09 32.11 13.19
N ARG A 173 -4.81 31.71 14.25
CA ARG A 173 -4.78 32.40 15.55
C ARG A 173 -3.56 32.01 16.37
N THR A 174 -3.30 30.71 16.47
CA THR A 174 -2.17 30.16 17.23
C THR A 174 -0.89 30.08 16.40
N LEU A 175 -1.01 30.10 15.07
CA LEU A 175 0.04 29.83 14.09
C LEU A 175 0.62 28.41 14.20
N GLU A 176 -0.09 27.50 14.86
CA GLU A 176 0.30 26.12 15.03
C GLU A 176 -0.23 25.25 13.89
N MET A 177 0.55 24.22 13.54
CA MET A 177 0.16 23.25 12.52
C MET A 177 -0.86 22.28 13.10
N LEU A 178 -1.96 22.09 12.38
CA LEU A 178 -2.96 21.09 12.73
C LEU A 178 -2.59 19.75 12.09
N PRO A 179 -2.73 18.63 12.82
CA PRO A 179 -2.43 17.31 12.31
C PRO A 179 -3.47 16.80 11.29
N GLU A 180 -4.71 17.29 11.38
CA GLU A 180 -5.82 16.89 10.51
C GLU A 180 -6.47 18.12 9.85
N PRO A 181 -7.08 17.95 8.66
CA PRO A 181 -7.94 18.97 8.08
C PRO A 181 -9.10 19.28 9.06
N PRO A 182 -9.66 20.50 9.03
CA PRO A 182 -10.79 20.81 9.91
C PRO A 182 -12.00 19.92 9.60
N SER A 183 -12.86 19.65 10.57
CA SER A 183 -13.98 18.70 10.44
C SER A 183 -15.27 19.32 9.87
N SER A 184 -15.38 20.65 9.84
CA SER A 184 -16.58 21.38 9.40
C SER A 184 -16.44 21.90 7.96
N HIS A 185 -16.38 21.01 6.98
CA HIS A 185 -16.28 21.36 5.55
C HIS A 185 -17.59 21.31 4.79
N ASP A 186 -18.64 20.72 5.37
CA ASP A 186 -19.90 20.54 4.69
C ASP A 186 -20.70 21.86 4.65
N PRO A 187 -20.85 22.51 3.49
CA PRO A 187 -21.65 23.73 3.37
C PRO A 187 -23.14 23.50 3.67
N GLU A 188 -23.60 22.24 3.74
CA GLU A 188 -24.96 21.86 4.15
C GLU A 188 -25.10 21.66 5.67
N SER A 189 -24.00 21.57 6.40
CA SER A 189 -24.02 21.43 7.86
C SER A 189 -24.10 22.77 8.57
N ILE A 190 -25.07 22.89 9.50
CA ILE A 190 -25.27 24.08 10.34
C ILE A 190 -24.03 24.38 11.19
N SER A 191 -23.25 23.35 11.55
CA SER A 191 -22.00 23.52 12.33
C SER A 191 -20.88 24.22 11.55
N ALA A 192 -20.90 24.17 10.21
CA ALA A 192 -19.92 24.86 9.36
C ALA A 192 -20.10 26.39 9.34
N TYR A 193 -21.26 26.89 9.81
CA TYR A 193 -21.55 28.33 9.95
C TYR A 193 -21.43 28.82 11.40
N ALA A 194 -21.14 27.93 12.35
CA ALA A 194 -21.05 28.24 13.78
C ALA A 194 -19.60 28.48 14.21
N GLY A 195 -19.07 29.67 13.93
CA GLY A 195 -17.74 30.10 14.38
C GLY A 195 -17.00 30.95 13.34
N GLU A 196 -16.01 31.73 13.78
CA GLU A 196 -15.10 32.39 12.84
C GLU A 196 -14.05 31.37 12.36
N ASN A 197 -14.08 31.01 11.07
CA ASN A 197 -13.09 30.11 10.48
C ASN A 197 -11.70 30.77 10.45
N HIS A 198 -10.73 30.17 11.15
CA HIS A 198 -9.33 30.60 11.18
C HIS A 198 -8.36 29.53 10.66
N THR A 199 -8.88 28.40 10.21
CA THR A 199 -8.06 27.30 9.72
C THR A 199 -7.81 27.46 8.22
N LEU A 200 -6.55 27.33 7.81
CA LEU A 200 -6.15 27.43 6.40
C LEU A 200 -5.13 26.34 6.06
N GLY A 201 -5.39 25.60 4.99
CA GLY A 201 -4.43 24.70 4.36
C GLY A 201 -3.48 25.48 3.46
N ILE A 202 -2.17 25.36 3.65
CA ILE A 202 -1.17 26.02 2.79
C ILE A 202 -0.48 24.95 1.95
N VAL A 203 -0.40 25.17 0.64
CA VAL A 203 0.26 24.24 -0.28
C VAL A 203 1.04 24.97 -1.38
N ARG A 204 2.22 24.43 -1.71
CA ARG A 204 3.03 24.90 -2.85
C ARG A 204 2.62 24.17 -4.12
N ALA A 205 2.58 24.91 -5.22
CA ALA A 205 2.27 24.37 -6.54
C ALA A 205 3.13 25.01 -7.63
N ARG A 206 3.13 24.42 -8.82
CA ARG A 206 3.80 24.95 -10.01
C ARG A 206 2.92 24.83 -11.23
N LEU A 207 2.89 25.87 -12.06
CA LEU A 207 2.19 25.83 -13.34
C LEU A 207 2.72 24.69 -14.23
N VAL A 208 1.80 23.90 -14.77
CA VAL A 208 2.11 22.81 -15.71
C VAL A 208 2.63 23.39 -17.02
N ASP A 209 2.03 24.48 -17.49
CA ASP A 209 2.47 25.24 -18.65
C ASP A 209 3.04 26.59 -18.19
N ALA A 210 4.36 26.68 -18.09
CA ALA A 210 5.04 27.89 -17.65
C ALA A 210 4.95 29.03 -18.68
N ASP A 211 4.68 28.72 -19.96
CA ASP A 211 4.57 29.70 -21.03
C ASP A 211 3.21 30.43 -21.04
N ARG A 212 2.22 29.87 -20.32
CA ARG A 212 0.90 30.48 -20.12
C ARG A 212 0.78 31.03 -18.68
N PRO A 213 1.27 32.25 -18.40
CA PRO A 213 1.21 32.81 -17.06
C PRO A 213 -0.23 33.18 -16.66
N VAL A 214 -0.61 32.81 -15.44
CA VAL A 214 -1.88 33.19 -14.82
C VAL A 214 -1.89 34.68 -14.49
N ALA A 215 -2.93 35.43 -14.86
CA ALA A 215 -3.05 36.87 -14.59
C ALA A 215 -3.73 37.22 -13.25
N LEU A 216 -4.23 36.22 -12.50
CA LEU A 216 -4.85 36.39 -11.18
C LEU A 216 -3.91 37.07 -10.16
N ALA A 217 -4.43 38.06 -9.44
CA ALA A 217 -3.69 38.72 -8.36
C ALA A 217 -3.74 37.90 -7.07
N PRO A 218 -2.69 37.95 -6.22
CA PRO A 218 -2.72 37.32 -4.91
C PRO A 218 -3.84 37.88 -4.00
N GLY A 219 -4.39 37.03 -3.13
CA GLY A 219 -5.51 37.35 -2.22
C GLY A 219 -6.90 37.12 -2.82
N ILE A 220 -6.99 36.73 -4.09
CA ILE A 220 -8.28 36.42 -4.74
C ILE A 220 -8.67 34.96 -4.47
N TRP A 221 -9.89 34.79 -3.97
CA TRP A 221 -10.56 33.51 -3.76
C TRP A 221 -11.30 33.05 -5.02
N PHE A 222 -11.29 31.74 -5.28
CA PHE A 222 -11.95 31.12 -6.43
C PHE A 222 -12.37 29.68 -6.13
N GLU A 223 -13.25 29.15 -6.98
CA GLU A 223 -13.75 27.77 -6.97
C GLU A 223 -13.32 27.01 -8.22
N ALA A 224 -13.51 25.70 -8.21
CA ALA A 224 -13.31 24.88 -9.41
C ALA A 224 -14.35 25.23 -10.49
N PRO A 225 -14.01 25.10 -11.78
CA PRO A 225 -14.97 25.38 -12.85
C PRO A 225 -16.14 24.40 -12.83
N THR A 226 -17.35 24.92 -13.09
CA THR A 226 -18.57 24.10 -13.25
C THR A 226 -18.57 23.31 -14.56
N GLN A 227 -17.81 23.76 -15.56
CA GLN A 227 -17.68 23.11 -16.86
C GLN A 227 -16.25 22.59 -17.05
N ARG A 228 -16.10 21.57 -17.92
CA ARG A 228 -14.80 20.98 -18.21
C ARG A 228 -13.84 22.04 -18.80
N PRO A 229 -12.67 22.30 -18.18
CA PRO A 229 -11.71 23.27 -18.69
C PRO A 229 -10.90 22.72 -19.88
N ASP A 230 -10.07 23.56 -20.47
CA ASP A 230 -9.05 23.15 -21.46
C ASP A 230 -8.15 22.05 -20.88
N THR A 231 -7.68 21.14 -21.74
CA THR A 231 -6.85 20.01 -21.32
C THR A 231 -5.46 20.46 -20.84
N PRO A 232 -4.85 19.80 -19.84
CA PRO A 232 -3.52 20.15 -19.34
C PRO A 232 -2.41 19.88 -20.36
N LEU A 233 -2.66 18.95 -21.28
CA LEU A 233 -1.77 18.59 -22.38
C LEU A 233 -2.44 18.87 -23.74
N PRO A 234 -1.67 19.07 -24.82
CA PRO A 234 -2.24 19.30 -26.14
C PRO A 234 -3.07 18.10 -26.62
N GLU A 235 -4.32 18.35 -27.01
CA GLU A 235 -5.28 17.31 -27.38
C GLU A 235 -4.78 16.42 -28.55
N ALA A 236 -4.13 17.03 -29.54
CA ALA A 236 -3.67 16.36 -30.74
C ALA A 236 -2.58 15.31 -30.49
N SER A 237 -1.76 15.49 -29.45
CA SER A 237 -0.62 14.61 -29.13
C SER A 237 -0.89 13.69 -27.95
N HIS A 238 -1.72 14.10 -26.98
CA HIS A 238 -1.84 13.41 -25.69
C HIS A 238 -3.25 12.93 -25.33
N HIS A 239 -4.25 13.14 -26.18
CA HIS A 239 -5.63 12.69 -25.90
C HIS A 239 -6.30 11.93 -27.06
N ARG A 240 -5.55 11.65 -28.15
CA ARG A 240 -6.05 10.98 -29.37
C ARG A 240 -5.25 9.74 -29.76
N GLY A 241 -4.38 9.24 -28.89
CA GLY A 241 -3.63 8.00 -29.10
C GLY A 241 -4.49 6.73 -29.03
N ASN A 242 -3.91 5.62 -29.47
CA ASN A 242 -4.57 4.31 -29.57
C ASN A 242 -4.56 3.50 -28.26
N TRP A 243 -4.01 4.05 -27.18
CA TRP A 243 -3.91 3.40 -25.88
C TRP A 243 -4.04 4.43 -24.76
N VAL A 244 -4.43 3.98 -23.57
CA VAL A 244 -4.61 4.82 -22.38
C VAL A 244 -3.40 4.66 -21.49
N LEU A 245 -2.68 5.76 -21.24
CA LEU A 245 -1.59 5.79 -20.26
C LEU A 245 -2.14 5.94 -18.84
N GLY A 246 -3.13 6.82 -18.65
CA GLY A 246 -3.70 7.08 -17.33
C GLY A 246 -4.56 8.34 -17.27
N ASN A 247 -4.80 8.84 -16.07
CA ASN A 247 -5.55 10.07 -15.82
C ASN A 247 -4.77 11.00 -14.86
N CYS A 248 -4.90 12.32 -15.02
CA CYS A 248 -4.26 13.31 -14.14
C CYS A 248 -5.26 14.06 -13.23
N HIS A 249 -6.54 14.14 -13.62
CA HIS A 249 -7.60 14.83 -12.88
C HIS A 249 -8.98 14.41 -13.40
N GLU A 250 -10.01 14.34 -12.56
CA GLU A 250 -11.36 13.90 -12.95
C GLU A 250 -11.98 14.76 -14.07
N GLN A 251 -11.82 16.09 -13.95
CA GLN A 251 -12.23 17.03 -15.00
C GLN A 251 -11.31 17.03 -16.25
N SER A 252 -10.22 16.26 -16.29
CA SER A 252 -9.40 16.09 -17.51
C SER A 252 -9.81 14.83 -18.26
N PRO A 253 -9.75 14.78 -19.61
CA PRO A 253 -9.80 13.53 -20.33
C PRO A 253 -8.57 12.65 -20.01
N GLU A 254 -8.73 11.35 -20.24
CA GLU A 254 -7.63 10.37 -20.14
C GLU A 254 -6.47 10.75 -21.05
N ILE A 255 -5.25 10.52 -20.56
CA ILE A 255 -4.02 10.74 -21.32
C ILE A 255 -3.80 9.54 -22.23
N ARG A 256 -3.84 9.79 -23.53
CA ARG A 256 -3.66 8.85 -24.64
C ARG A 256 -2.55 9.36 -25.56
N PRO A 257 -1.27 9.04 -25.26
CA PRO A 257 -0.14 9.49 -26.06
C PRO A 257 -0.20 8.95 -27.48
N LYS A 258 0.01 9.84 -28.46
CA LYS A 258 0.14 9.49 -29.87
C LYS A 258 1.58 9.15 -30.24
N ASP A 259 2.53 9.90 -29.68
CA ASP A 259 3.96 9.71 -29.88
C ASP A 259 4.53 8.69 -28.86
N PRO A 260 5.69 8.07 -29.14
CA PRO A 260 6.29 7.13 -28.21
C PRO A 260 6.70 7.79 -26.90
N VAL A 261 6.55 7.04 -25.80
CA VAL A 261 6.95 7.46 -24.44
C VAL A 261 8.14 6.62 -23.97
N CYS A 262 9.08 7.24 -23.27
CA CYS A 262 10.20 6.58 -22.63
C CYS A 262 9.98 6.53 -21.12
N ALA A 263 9.78 5.34 -20.55
CA ALA A 263 9.72 5.15 -19.11
C ALA A 263 11.09 4.78 -18.54
N VAL A 264 11.47 5.49 -17.48
CA VAL A 264 12.71 5.25 -16.73
C VAL A 264 12.34 4.88 -15.31
N MET A 265 12.46 3.60 -14.98
CA MET A 265 12.01 3.01 -13.72
C MET A 265 12.94 1.86 -13.37
N GLU A 266 13.49 1.83 -12.17
CA GLU A 266 14.38 0.75 -11.72
C GLU A 266 13.60 -0.45 -11.16
N GLU A 267 12.60 -0.18 -10.33
CA GLU A 267 11.77 -1.17 -9.64
C GLU A 267 10.84 -1.95 -10.60
N ARG A 268 10.52 -3.20 -10.25
CA ARG A 268 9.67 -4.09 -11.07
C ARG A 268 8.19 -3.73 -10.95
N LEU A 269 7.69 -3.43 -9.75
CA LEU A 269 6.28 -3.09 -9.52
C LEU A 269 5.75 -1.95 -10.41
N PRO A 270 6.38 -0.76 -10.50
CA PRO A 270 5.91 0.31 -11.38
C PRO A 270 5.93 -0.08 -12.86
N ARG A 271 6.90 -0.91 -13.29
CA ARG A 271 6.95 -1.43 -14.67
C ARG A 271 5.78 -2.37 -14.93
N SER A 272 5.52 -3.30 -14.02
CA SER A 272 4.39 -4.23 -14.10
C SER A 272 3.06 -3.49 -14.20
N MET A 273 2.82 -2.49 -13.33
CA MET A 273 1.60 -1.67 -13.38
C MET A 273 1.47 -0.90 -14.70
N LEU A 274 2.56 -0.34 -15.22
CA LEU A 274 2.57 0.34 -16.53
C LEU A 274 2.34 -0.63 -17.69
N LEU A 275 2.87 -1.85 -17.61
CA LEU A 275 2.66 -2.88 -18.62
C LEU A 275 1.20 -3.34 -18.70
N ARG A 276 0.44 -3.33 -17.59
CA ARG A 276 -0.99 -3.66 -17.59
C ARG A 276 -1.77 -2.80 -18.59
N THR A 277 -1.46 -1.50 -18.67
CA THR A 277 -2.09 -0.57 -19.63
C THR A 277 -1.42 -0.59 -21.00
N ALA A 278 -0.09 -0.62 -21.04
CA ALA A 278 0.67 -0.52 -22.29
C ALA A 278 0.56 -1.77 -23.18
N ARG A 279 0.27 -2.96 -22.63
CA ARG A 279 0.19 -4.23 -23.38
C ARG A 279 -0.97 -4.32 -24.36
N ALA A 280 -2.02 -3.52 -24.19
CA ALA A 280 -3.25 -3.64 -24.97
C ALA A 280 -2.99 -3.54 -26.49
N ASN A 281 -3.30 -4.62 -27.23
CA ASN A 281 -3.06 -4.75 -28.67
C ASN A 281 -1.59 -4.52 -29.12
N ALA A 282 -0.62 -4.66 -28.22
CA ALA A 282 0.79 -4.46 -28.49
C ALA A 282 1.56 -5.78 -28.62
N LEU A 283 2.75 -5.72 -29.21
CA LEU A 283 3.79 -6.72 -29.05
C LEU A 283 4.70 -6.25 -27.92
N VAL A 284 4.78 -7.03 -26.85
CA VAL A 284 5.47 -6.75 -25.60
C VAL A 284 6.69 -7.67 -25.47
N ILE A 285 7.86 -7.08 -25.28
CA ILE A 285 9.10 -7.78 -24.89
C ILE A 285 9.57 -7.12 -23.59
N ALA A 286 9.28 -7.74 -22.44
CA ALA A 286 9.59 -7.21 -21.12
C ALA A 286 9.52 -8.32 -20.05
N ASP A 287 9.87 -7.99 -18.81
CA ASP A 287 9.52 -8.81 -17.65
C ASP A 287 7.99 -8.87 -17.48
N LEU A 288 7.41 -10.07 -17.60
CA LEU A 288 5.96 -10.30 -17.51
C LEU A 288 5.50 -10.78 -16.12
N GLY A 289 6.37 -10.85 -15.11
CA GLY A 289 6.04 -11.44 -13.80
C GLY A 289 4.86 -10.80 -13.08
N GLY A 290 4.61 -9.51 -13.29
CA GLY A 290 3.46 -8.81 -12.69
C GLY A 290 2.19 -8.78 -13.55
N LEU A 291 2.04 -9.68 -14.52
CA LEU A 291 0.88 -9.75 -15.41
C LEU A 291 0.14 -11.10 -15.32
N ASP A 292 -1.17 -11.07 -15.55
CA ASP A 292 -2.03 -12.26 -15.56
C ASP A 292 -1.81 -13.24 -16.73
N ALA A 293 -1.01 -12.87 -17.73
CA ALA A 293 -0.84 -13.64 -18.95
C ALA A 293 0.55 -14.28 -18.98
N GLY A 294 0.60 -15.61 -19.16
CA GLY A 294 1.85 -16.32 -19.41
C GLY A 294 2.52 -15.84 -20.70
N GLY A 295 3.86 -15.82 -20.72
CA GLY A 295 4.62 -15.53 -21.93
C GLY A 295 4.33 -16.56 -23.02
N HIS A 296 4.17 -16.09 -24.26
CA HIS A 296 4.03 -16.98 -25.41
C HIS A 296 5.37 -17.65 -25.74
N GLU A 297 5.32 -18.71 -26.55
CA GLU A 297 6.53 -19.29 -27.14
C GLU A 297 7.29 -18.26 -27.99
N TYR A 298 8.61 -18.35 -28.03
CA TYR A 298 9.45 -17.40 -28.77
C TYR A 298 9.42 -17.69 -30.29
N PRO A 299 9.50 -16.67 -31.15
CA PRO A 299 9.50 -16.85 -32.60
C PRO A 299 10.79 -17.51 -33.08
N ILE A 300 10.70 -18.61 -33.85
CA ILE A 300 11.88 -19.33 -34.32
C ILE A 300 12.78 -18.50 -35.26
N SER A 301 12.23 -17.45 -35.89
CA SER A 301 12.96 -16.53 -36.77
C SER A 301 13.90 -15.58 -36.00
N CYS A 302 13.66 -15.27 -34.72
CA CYS A 302 14.59 -14.43 -33.95
C CYS A 302 15.99 -15.07 -33.83
N LEU A 303 16.08 -16.40 -33.98
CA LEU A 303 17.35 -17.12 -33.99
C LEU A 303 18.27 -16.75 -35.17
N ASP A 304 17.73 -16.18 -36.28
CA ASP A 304 18.53 -15.65 -37.39
C ASP A 304 19.43 -14.49 -36.94
N HIS A 305 18.93 -13.65 -36.03
CA HIS A 305 19.69 -12.55 -35.42
C HIS A 305 20.60 -13.07 -34.30
N TRP A 306 20.09 -14.00 -33.48
CA TRP A 306 20.86 -14.59 -32.38
C TRP A 306 22.14 -15.27 -32.88
N ILE A 307 22.08 -16.09 -33.94
CA ILE A 307 23.27 -16.83 -34.41
C ILE A 307 24.40 -15.90 -34.89
N GLN A 308 24.04 -14.71 -35.40
CA GLN A 308 25.01 -13.72 -35.85
C GLN A 308 25.78 -13.11 -34.68
N ARG A 309 25.05 -12.78 -33.60
CA ARG A 309 25.61 -12.23 -32.36
C ARG A 309 26.34 -13.29 -31.53
N ALA A 310 25.80 -14.50 -31.48
CA ALA A 310 26.38 -15.63 -30.78
C ALA A 310 27.69 -16.10 -31.44
N HIS A 311 27.85 -15.97 -32.77
CA HIS A 311 29.04 -16.43 -33.47
C HIS A 311 29.60 -15.42 -34.51
N PRO A 312 30.11 -14.25 -34.07
CA PRO A 312 30.47 -13.14 -34.96
C PRO A 312 31.70 -13.44 -35.84
N ARG A 313 32.51 -14.44 -35.48
CA ARG A 313 33.72 -14.84 -36.23
C ARG A 313 33.47 -15.95 -37.25
N LEU A 314 32.30 -16.58 -37.24
CA LEU A 314 31.97 -17.64 -38.20
C LEU A 314 31.54 -17.05 -39.54
N ILE A 315 31.82 -17.79 -40.62
CA ILE A 315 31.42 -17.47 -42.00
C ILE A 315 29.89 -17.64 -42.12
N PRO A 316 29.19 -16.82 -42.93
CA PRO A 316 27.72 -16.89 -43.07
C PRO A 316 27.16 -18.28 -43.43
N SER A 317 27.86 -19.06 -44.26
CA SER A 317 27.45 -20.42 -44.63
C SER A 317 27.45 -21.38 -43.43
N GLU A 318 28.47 -21.30 -42.57
CA GLU A 318 28.58 -22.11 -41.36
C GLU A 318 27.56 -21.67 -40.30
N ARG A 319 27.27 -20.36 -40.18
CA ARG A 319 26.17 -19.88 -39.32
C ARG A 319 24.83 -20.46 -39.77
N LYS A 320 24.54 -20.40 -41.08
CA LYS A 320 23.29 -20.95 -41.65
C LYS A 320 23.16 -22.46 -41.40
N ARG A 321 24.26 -23.21 -41.56
CA ARG A 321 24.29 -24.65 -41.27
C ARG A 321 23.97 -24.93 -39.80
N ARG A 322 24.66 -24.25 -38.86
CA ARG A 322 24.44 -24.41 -37.41
C ARG A 322 23.04 -24.00 -36.99
N LEU A 323 22.51 -22.92 -37.56
CA LEU A 323 21.17 -22.46 -37.31
C LEU A 323 20.11 -23.46 -37.76
N ASN A 324 20.24 -24.05 -38.95
CA ASN A 324 19.32 -25.08 -39.43
C ASN A 324 19.32 -26.30 -38.49
N SER A 325 20.51 -26.77 -38.07
CA SER A 325 20.62 -27.87 -37.11
C SER A 325 20.07 -27.53 -35.71
N LEU A 326 20.06 -26.25 -35.32
CA LEU A 326 19.44 -25.80 -34.08
C LEU A 326 17.91 -25.75 -34.23
N ARG A 327 17.40 -25.18 -35.33
CA ARG A 327 15.96 -25.13 -35.65
C ARG A 327 15.35 -26.53 -35.69
N GLU A 328 15.98 -27.45 -36.42
CA GLU A 328 15.52 -28.84 -36.49
C GLU A 328 15.51 -29.53 -35.13
N ARG A 329 16.45 -29.18 -34.23
CA ARG A 329 16.47 -29.75 -32.88
C ARG A 329 15.36 -29.19 -31.97
N LEU A 330 14.95 -27.94 -32.18
CA LEU A 330 13.90 -27.30 -31.38
C LEU A 330 12.50 -27.67 -31.86
N THR A 331 12.32 -27.87 -33.17
CA THR A 331 10.99 -28.12 -33.76
C THR A 331 10.72 -29.59 -34.10
N SER A 332 11.76 -30.42 -34.27
CA SER A 332 11.59 -31.83 -34.60
C SER A 332 11.70 -32.72 -33.36
N THR A 333 10.88 -33.77 -33.32
CA THR A 333 11.01 -34.87 -32.34
C THR A 333 12.25 -35.76 -32.60
N ARG A 334 12.98 -35.53 -33.70
CA ARG A 334 14.19 -36.27 -34.06
C ARG A 334 15.41 -35.72 -33.30
N ARG A 335 16.25 -36.62 -32.78
CA ARG A 335 17.53 -36.26 -32.16
C ARG A 335 18.54 -35.79 -33.22
N VAL A 336 18.52 -34.50 -33.54
CA VAL A 336 19.50 -33.86 -34.43
C VAL A 336 20.73 -33.43 -33.65
N ARG A 337 21.92 -33.76 -34.17
CA ARG A 337 23.21 -33.41 -33.55
C ARG A 337 23.57 -31.95 -33.88
N THR A 338 23.36 -31.05 -32.94
CA THR A 338 23.86 -29.66 -33.02
C THR A 338 25.29 -29.58 -32.49
N GLU A 339 26.10 -28.71 -33.09
CA GLU A 339 27.44 -28.36 -32.59
C GLU A 339 27.41 -27.96 -31.11
N GLU A 340 28.23 -28.62 -30.28
CA GLU A 340 28.18 -28.48 -28.82
C GLU A 340 28.46 -27.04 -28.35
N SER A 341 29.37 -26.34 -29.05
CA SER A 341 29.68 -24.94 -28.80
C SER A 341 28.47 -24.00 -28.99
N THR A 342 27.63 -24.29 -29.98
CA THR A 342 26.41 -23.52 -30.29
C THR A 342 25.32 -23.86 -29.28
N TRP A 343 25.16 -25.16 -28.96
CA TRP A 343 24.15 -25.62 -27.99
C TRP A 343 24.41 -25.09 -26.58
N ARG A 344 25.66 -25.06 -26.12
CA ARG A 344 26.01 -24.49 -24.80
C ARG A 344 25.71 -22.98 -24.72
N ARG A 345 25.98 -22.22 -25.80
CA ARG A 345 25.63 -20.79 -25.86
C ARG A 345 24.12 -20.58 -25.90
N PHE A 346 23.42 -21.39 -26.69
CA PHE A 346 21.96 -21.38 -26.75
C PHE A 346 21.36 -21.63 -25.36
N ARG A 347 21.77 -22.69 -24.65
CA ARG A 347 21.33 -22.98 -23.28
C ARG A 347 21.63 -21.85 -22.29
N LYS A 348 22.75 -21.14 -22.48
CA LYS A 348 23.10 -19.99 -21.64
C LYS A 348 22.18 -18.79 -21.88
N ASP A 349 21.81 -18.53 -23.13
CA ASP A 349 21.03 -17.34 -23.50
C ASP A 349 19.51 -17.58 -23.48
N TRP A 350 19.05 -18.80 -23.74
CA TRP A 350 17.64 -19.16 -23.90
C TRP A 350 17.17 -20.25 -22.93
N GLY A 351 18.04 -20.79 -22.06
CA GLY A 351 17.64 -21.79 -21.06
C GLY A 351 16.87 -22.99 -21.63
N GLU A 352 15.66 -23.21 -21.10
CA GLU A 352 14.68 -24.22 -21.51
C GLU A 352 13.50 -23.61 -22.31
N SER A 353 13.66 -22.43 -22.90
CA SER A 353 12.61 -21.73 -23.65
C SER A 353 12.08 -22.56 -24.84
N THR A 354 10.77 -22.48 -25.07
CA THR A 354 10.05 -23.09 -26.20
C THR A 354 9.90 -22.12 -27.36
N PHE A 355 9.85 -22.65 -28.58
CA PHE A 355 9.81 -21.86 -29.81
C PHE A 355 8.71 -22.32 -30.75
N SER A 356 7.99 -21.37 -31.34
CA SER A 356 6.96 -21.64 -32.33
C SER A 356 7.42 -21.32 -33.75
N THR A 357 6.95 -22.14 -34.70
CA THR A 357 7.05 -21.84 -36.14
C THR A 357 5.87 -21.00 -36.64
N GLU A 358 4.75 -21.00 -35.91
CA GLU A 358 3.58 -20.19 -36.19
C GLU A 358 3.69 -18.84 -35.47
N GLU A 359 4.41 -17.91 -36.09
CA GLU A 359 4.73 -16.61 -35.46
C GLU A 359 3.57 -15.60 -35.53
N ARG A 360 2.52 -15.92 -36.29
CA ARG A 360 1.34 -15.06 -36.46
C ARG A 360 0.51 -15.12 -35.18
N GLY A 361 0.37 -13.97 -34.51
CA GLY A 361 -0.39 -13.85 -33.27
C GLY A 361 0.44 -13.91 -32.00
N LEU A 362 1.75 -14.18 -32.08
CA LEU A 362 2.65 -14.02 -30.94
C LEU A 362 2.79 -12.53 -30.58
N ARG A 363 2.59 -12.21 -29.31
CA ARG A 363 2.53 -10.82 -28.81
C ARG A 363 3.25 -10.62 -27.49
N MET A 364 3.22 -11.58 -26.57
CA MET A 364 3.76 -11.42 -25.22
C MET A 364 5.03 -12.27 -25.07
N PHE A 365 6.18 -11.65 -24.85
CA PHE A 365 7.45 -12.36 -24.66
C PHE A 365 8.11 -11.94 -23.35
N ASP A 366 8.35 -12.93 -22.49
CA ASP A 366 9.04 -12.73 -21.22
C ASP A 366 10.55 -12.57 -21.43
N THR A 367 11.18 -11.65 -20.71
CA THR A 367 12.64 -11.51 -20.75
C THR A 367 13.34 -12.17 -19.56
N ARG A 368 12.59 -12.64 -18.57
CA ARG A 368 13.18 -13.31 -17.39
C ARG A 368 13.90 -14.60 -17.79
N GLY A 369 15.08 -14.79 -17.21
CA GLY A 369 15.93 -15.95 -17.51
C GLY A 369 16.59 -15.93 -18.89
N LEU A 370 16.34 -14.91 -19.73
CA LEU A 370 17.03 -14.75 -21.01
C LEU A 370 18.36 -14.01 -20.86
N GLY A 371 19.36 -14.44 -21.62
CA GLY A 371 20.63 -13.73 -21.76
C GLY A 371 20.49 -12.46 -22.61
N ALA A 372 21.37 -11.49 -22.38
CA ALA A 372 21.35 -10.21 -23.11
C ALA A 372 21.37 -10.37 -24.65
N THR A 373 22.04 -11.41 -25.16
CA THR A 373 22.08 -11.70 -26.60
C THR A 373 20.74 -12.22 -27.13
N ALA A 374 20.01 -13.03 -26.36
CA ALA A 374 18.66 -13.49 -26.70
C ALA A 374 17.67 -12.32 -26.75
N VAL A 375 17.64 -11.50 -25.69
CA VAL A 375 16.79 -10.30 -25.63
C VAL A 375 17.08 -9.36 -26.80
N THR A 376 18.37 -9.11 -27.10
CA THR A 376 18.75 -8.25 -28.24
C THR A 376 18.24 -8.82 -29.57
N SER A 377 18.41 -10.14 -29.80
CA SER A 377 17.93 -10.77 -31.04
C SER A 377 16.40 -10.76 -31.17
N LEU A 378 15.69 -10.81 -30.05
CA LEU A 378 14.23 -10.71 -30.02
C LEU A 378 13.75 -9.30 -30.36
N ILE A 379 14.43 -8.26 -29.84
CA ILE A 379 14.18 -6.86 -30.19
C ILE A 379 14.47 -6.61 -31.68
N GLU A 380 15.58 -7.14 -32.21
CA GLU A 380 15.91 -7.03 -33.65
C GLU A 380 14.83 -7.67 -34.53
N TRP A 381 14.33 -8.84 -34.14
CA TRP A 381 13.21 -9.48 -34.83
C TRP A 381 11.94 -8.63 -34.78
N ALA A 382 11.63 -8.04 -33.63
CA ALA A 382 10.44 -7.22 -33.45
C ALA A 382 10.47 -5.95 -34.31
N VAL A 383 11.65 -5.33 -34.49
CA VAL A 383 11.83 -4.09 -35.26
C VAL A 383 12.13 -4.34 -36.74
N GLY A 384 12.46 -5.58 -37.12
CA GLY A 384 12.86 -5.94 -38.48
C GLY A 384 11.76 -5.85 -39.56
N GLU A 385 10.48 -5.80 -39.15
CA GLU A 385 9.33 -5.66 -40.06
C GLU A 385 8.59 -4.34 -39.76
N GLU A 386 8.29 -3.54 -40.80
CA GLU A 386 7.60 -2.26 -40.62
C GLU A 386 6.12 -2.44 -40.21
N GLU A 387 5.47 -3.52 -40.68
CA GLU A 387 4.06 -3.85 -40.40
C GLU A 387 3.91 -4.67 -39.10
N ARG A 388 4.30 -4.07 -37.97
CA ARG A 388 4.12 -4.67 -36.64
C ARG A 388 2.98 -4.00 -35.88
N PRO A 389 2.30 -4.72 -34.97
CA PRO A 389 1.48 -4.07 -33.96
C PRO A 389 2.34 -3.07 -33.15
N PRO A 390 1.72 -2.18 -32.37
CA PRO A 390 2.43 -1.28 -31.47
C PRO A 390 3.47 -2.01 -30.60
N LEU A 391 4.69 -1.48 -30.51
CA LEU A 391 5.82 -2.12 -29.82
C LEU A 391 5.98 -1.56 -28.41
N VAL A 392 6.05 -2.44 -27.42
CA VAL A 392 6.42 -2.15 -26.03
C VAL A 392 7.68 -2.95 -25.70
N LEU A 393 8.80 -2.26 -25.50
CA LEU A 393 10.11 -2.90 -25.44
C LEU A 393 10.86 -2.51 -24.18
N GLU A 394 11.34 -3.51 -23.44
CA GLU A 394 12.30 -3.32 -22.36
C GLU A 394 13.73 -3.25 -22.92
N ILE A 395 14.36 -2.10 -22.73
CA ILE A 395 15.68 -1.77 -23.26
C ILE A 395 16.71 -1.90 -22.14
N SER A 396 17.53 -2.95 -22.22
CA SER A 396 18.66 -3.16 -21.31
C SER A 396 19.84 -2.21 -21.61
N ASP A 397 20.63 -1.86 -20.59
CA ASP A 397 21.79 -0.94 -20.70
C ASP A 397 22.90 -1.44 -21.62
N GLY A 398 22.92 -2.74 -21.91
CA GLY A 398 23.82 -3.35 -22.89
C GLY A 398 23.30 -3.40 -24.33
N LEU A 399 22.13 -2.83 -24.64
CA LEU A 399 21.59 -2.84 -26.01
C LEU A 399 22.51 -2.04 -26.95
N PRO A 400 22.99 -2.61 -28.06
CA PRO A 400 23.90 -1.89 -28.94
C PRO A 400 23.19 -0.80 -29.76
N ASP A 401 23.95 0.26 -30.07
CA ASP A 401 23.44 1.53 -30.61
C ASP A 401 22.75 1.40 -31.98
N ASP A 402 23.17 0.43 -32.79
CA ASP A 402 22.57 0.13 -34.09
C ASP A 402 21.12 -0.35 -33.94
N VAL A 403 20.88 -1.28 -33.00
CA VAL A 403 19.54 -1.78 -32.67
C VAL A 403 18.70 -0.69 -32.02
N LEU A 404 19.30 0.09 -31.12
CA LEU A 404 18.60 1.19 -30.45
C LEU A 404 18.14 2.26 -31.46
N THR A 405 18.96 2.57 -32.46
CA THR A 405 18.58 3.49 -33.54
C THR A 405 17.41 2.95 -34.35
N ALA A 406 17.41 1.65 -34.67
CA ALA A 406 16.30 0.99 -35.36
C ALA A 406 15.00 1.08 -34.54
N VAL A 407 15.07 0.78 -33.24
CA VAL A 407 13.94 0.90 -32.29
C VAL A 407 13.36 2.31 -32.32
N ILE A 408 14.21 3.33 -32.14
CA ILE A 408 13.81 4.74 -32.09
C ILE A 408 13.12 5.19 -33.39
N SER A 409 13.57 4.67 -34.54
CA SER A 409 13.02 5.02 -35.86
C SER A 409 11.73 4.28 -36.21
N HIS A 410 11.32 3.28 -35.43
CA HIS A 410 10.20 2.41 -35.78
C HIS A 410 8.85 3.14 -35.64
N PRO A 411 7.98 3.14 -36.68
CA PRO A 411 6.74 3.92 -36.66
C PRO A 411 5.69 3.40 -35.67
N SER A 412 5.74 2.11 -35.32
CA SER A 412 4.82 1.51 -34.34
C SER A 412 5.37 1.51 -32.90
N LEU A 413 6.51 2.14 -32.63
CA LEU A 413 7.02 2.23 -31.26
C LEU A 413 6.00 2.96 -30.37
N ARG A 414 5.63 2.33 -29.25
CA ARG A 414 4.69 2.90 -28.27
C ARG A 414 5.40 3.30 -26.99
N LEU A 415 6.14 2.37 -26.40
CA LEU A 415 6.75 2.52 -25.09
C LEU A 415 8.11 1.84 -25.04
N THR A 416 9.10 2.52 -24.47
CA THR A 416 10.38 1.91 -24.09
C THR A 416 10.50 1.91 -22.57
N LEU A 417 10.77 0.77 -21.96
CA LEU A 417 11.09 0.65 -20.54
C LEU A 417 12.61 0.60 -20.37
N SER A 418 13.17 1.37 -19.45
CA SER A 418 14.61 1.40 -19.19
C SER A 418 14.90 1.58 -17.69
N HIS A 419 16.04 1.05 -17.25
CA HIS A 419 16.48 1.17 -15.86
C HIS A 419 17.06 2.56 -15.58
N SER A 420 17.74 3.14 -16.57
CA SER A 420 18.48 4.39 -16.43
C SER A 420 18.17 5.36 -17.58
N THR A 421 18.34 6.66 -17.31
CA THR A 421 18.11 7.71 -18.31
C THR A 421 19.11 7.60 -19.45
N ARG A 422 18.61 7.58 -20.69
CA ARG A 422 19.45 7.58 -21.90
C ARG A 422 19.25 8.82 -22.74
N SER A 423 20.35 9.46 -23.09
CA SER A 423 20.35 10.65 -23.94
C SER A 423 19.75 10.43 -25.33
N SER A 424 19.88 9.22 -25.90
CA SER A 424 19.28 8.86 -27.19
C SER A 424 17.75 8.81 -27.14
N LEU A 425 17.17 8.46 -25.99
CA LEU A 425 15.71 8.39 -25.78
C LEU A 425 15.12 9.72 -25.28
N ALA A 426 15.97 10.70 -24.92
CA ALA A 426 15.54 12.04 -24.50
C ALA A 426 14.84 12.82 -25.61
N ILE A 427 14.76 12.26 -26.82
CA ILE A 427 13.88 12.79 -27.85
C ILE A 427 12.42 12.60 -27.45
N PHE A 428 12.03 11.53 -26.74
CA PHE A 428 10.64 11.19 -26.39
C PHE A 428 10.15 11.90 -25.12
N ASP A 429 8.84 11.82 -24.87
CA ASP A 429 8.30 12.20 -23.56
C ASP A 429 8.79 11.20 -22.51
N GLU A 430 9.18 11.69 -21.34
CA GLU A 430 9.79 10.90 -20.26
C GLU A 430 8.77 10.62 -19.17
N LEU A 431 8.70 9.37 -18.70
CA LEU A 431 7.85 8.92 -17.62
C LEU A 431 8.70 8.31 -16.49
N THR A 432 8.55 8.81 -15.27
CA THR A 432 9.29 8.32 -14.09
C THR A 432 8.33 8.04 -12.94
N VAL A 433 8.77 7.31 -11.92
CA VAL A 433 8.02 7.20 -10.64
C VAL A 433 7.86 8.59 -10.02
N ASP A 434 6.68 8.90 -9.48
CA ASP A 434 6.46 10.18 -8.79
C ASP A 434 7.26 10.20 -7.46
N PRO A 435 8.13 11.18 -7.22
CA PRO A 435 8.94 11.20 -6.00
C PRO A 435 8.16 11.60 -4.75
N LEU A 436 6.98 12.23 -4.90
CA LEU A 436 6.16 12.76 -3.80
C LEU A 436 5.00 11.84 -3.46
N ARG A 437 4.44 11.16 -4.46
CA ARG A 437 3.23 10.35 -4.34
C ARG A 437 3.57 8.88 -4.57
N PRO A 438 3.02 7.96 -3.76
CA PRO A 438 3.19 6.55 -4.01
C PRO A 438 2.49 6.13 -5.32
N LEU A 439 2.83 4.93 -5.79
CA LEU A 439 2.09 4.30 -6.88
C LEU A 439 0.59 4.25 -6.55
N PRO A 440 -0.29 4.44 -7.55
CA PRO A 440 -0.08 4.39 -9.01
C PRO A 440 0.34 5.71 -9.68
N TRP A 441 0.78 6.72 -8.93
CA TRP A 441 1.20 8.00 -9.52
C TRP A 441 2.60 7.93 -10.16
N LEU A 442 2.65 8.35 -11.42
CA LEU A 442 3.86 8.57 -12.18
C LEU A 442 3.99 10.04 -12.53
N ARG A 443 5.17 10.46 -12.97
CA ARG A 443 5.45 11.82 -13.40
C ARG A 443 5.76 11.83 -14.89
N LEU A 444 4.95 12.55 -15.66
CA LEU A 444 5.12 12.72 -17.10
C LEU A 444 5.79 14.07 -17.39
N ARG A 445 6.95 14.02 -18.04
CA ARG A 445 7.66 15.19 -18.56
C ARG A 445 7.61 15.17 -20.08
N THR A 446 6.94 16.17 -20.64
CA THR A 446 6.84 16.30 -22.11
C THR A 446 8.06 17.00 -22.69
N ARG A 447 8.34 16.74 -23.97
CA ARG A 447 9.34 17.50 -24.77
C ARG A 447 9.10 19.01 -24.73
N GLY A 448 7.84 19.42 -24.61
CA GLY A 448 7.41 20.83 -24.53
C GLY A 448 7.67 21.49 -23.17
N GLY A 449 8.32 20.79 -22.23
CA GLY A 449 8.64 21.33 -20.90
C GLY A 449 7.50 21.28 -19.88
N ARG A 450 6.34 20.73 -20.23
CA ARG A 450 5.24 20.46 -19.28
C ARG A 450 5.59 19.27 -18.40
N ASP A 451 5.26 19.39 -17.12
CA ASP A 451 5.56 18.41 -16.08
C ASP A 451 4.36 18.27 -15.16
N LEU A 452 3.76 17.08 -15.09
CA LEU A 452 2.58 16.80 -14.28
C LEU A 452 2.52 15.35 -13.78
N PRO A 453 1.83 15.11 -12.65
CA PRO A 453 1.51 13.76 -12.18
C PRO A 453 0.44 13.10 -13.07
N VAL A 454 0.61 11.81 -13.30
CA VAL A 454 -0.30 10.93 -14.06
C VAL A 454 -0.55 9.67 -13.25
N ARG A 455 -1.81 9.41 -12.93
CA ARG A 455 -2.27 8.19 -12.26
C ARG A 455 -2.47 7.09 -13.30
N LEU A 456 -1.82 5.94 -13.12
CA LEU A 456 -2.17 4.76 -13.90
C LEU A 456 -3.61 4.33 -13.61
N VAL A 457 -4.23 3.65 -14.58
CA VAL A 457 -5.62 3.18 -14.47
C VAL A 457 -5.61 1.68 -14.75
N ASP A 458 -6.34 0.89 -13.96
CA ASP A 458 -6.48 -0.53 -14.27
C ASP A 458 -7.28 -0.72 -15.56
N PRO A 459 -6.77 -1.50 -16.53
CA PRO A 459 -7.42 -1.68 -17.82
C PRO A 459 -8.74 -2.45 -17.69
N VAL A 460 -9.54 -2.47 -18.77
CA VAL A 460 -10.71 -3.35 -18.86
C VAL A 460 -10.24 -4.81 -18.79
N PRO A 461 -10.79 -5.63 -17.87
CA PRO A 461 -10.26 -6.95 -17.57
C PRO A 461 -10.40 -7.94 -18.73
N MET A 462 -9.40 -8.79 -18.90
CA MET A 462 -9.46 -10.03 -19.67
C MET A 462 -9.22 -11.17 -18.67
N SER A 463 -10.05 -12.22 -18.68
CA SER A 463 -9.80 -13.39 -17.82
C SER A 463 -8.42 -14.01 -18.12
N PRO A 464 -7.66 -14.44 -17.09
CA PRO A 464 -6.39 -15.12 -17.28
C PRO A 464 -6.56 -16.45 -18.06
N GLU A 465 -5.53 -16.77 -18.86
CA GLU A 465 -5.40 -18.07 -19.53
C GLU A 465 -4.69 -19.07 -18.59
N SER A 466 -5.40 -19.61 -17.59
CA SER A 466 -4.86 -20.69 -16.74
C SER A 466 -5.34 -22.05 -17.24
N ILE A 467 -4.46 -23.05 -17.41
CA ILE A 467 -4.87 -24.45 -17.67
C ILE A 467 -4.61 -25.21 -16.39
N VAL A 468 -5.67 -25.63 -15.69
CA VAL A 468 -5.56 -26.45 -14.48
C VAL A 468 -6.41 -27.70 -14.70
N ASP A 469 -5.81 -28.86 -14.47
CA ASP A 469 -6.53 -30.14 -14.34
C ASP A 469 -7.25 -30.13 -12.98
N SER A 470 -8.56 -30.37 -12.99
CA SER A 470 -9.42 -30.25 -11.82
C SER A 470 -9.21 -31.40 -10.83
N GLU A 471 -8.90 -31.07 -9.57
CA GLU A 471 -9.33 -31.86 -8.42
C GLU A 471 -10.87 -31.73 -8.25
N GLU A 472 -11.50 -32.71 -7.59
CA GLU A 472 -12.95 -32.66 -7.30
C GLU A 472 -13.27 -31.43 -6.42
N ALA A 473 -13.83 -30.38 -7.05
CA ALA A 473 -14.21 -29.18 -6.32
C ALA A 473 -15.41 -29.45 -5.39
N PRO A 474 -15.42 -28.88 -4.17
CA PRO A 474 -16.54 -29.02 -3.24
C PRO A 474 -17.83 -28.43 -3.81
N SER A 475 -18.98 -28.96 -3.41
CA SER A 475 -20.28 -28.43 -3.88
C SER A 475 -20.45 -26.94 -3.51
N PRO A 476 -21.24 -26.15 -4.27
CA PRO A 476 -21.49 -24.74 -3.95
C PRO A 476 -22.00 -24.50 -2.53
N TRP A 477 -22.79 -25.42 -1.98
CA TRP A 477 -23.29 -25.34 -0.60
C TRP A 477 -22.19 -25.55 0.44
N ALA A 478 -21.30 -26.50 0.17
CA ALA A 478 -20.14 -26.74 1.03
C ALA A 478 -19.20 -25.53 1.05
N VAL A 479 -19.04 -24.83 -0.09
CA VAL A 479 -18.29 -23.57 -0.15
C VAL A 479 -18.94 -22.48 0.70
N LEU A 480 -20.27 -22.41 0.72
CA LEU A 480 -21.03 -21.46 1.54
C LEU A 480 -21.18 -21.87 3.02
N GLY A 481 -20.61 -22.99 3.44
CA GLY A 481 -20.78 -23.52 4.80
C GLY A 481 -22.21 -23.98 5.13
N LEU A 482 -23.04 -24.24 4.12
CA LEU A 482 -24.43 -24.68 4.26
C LEU A 482 -24.54 -26.20 4.11
N GLU A 483 -25.31 -26.85 4.99
CA GLU A 483 -25.64 -28.27 4.83
C GLU A 483 -26.46 -28.50 3.56
N VAL A 484 -26.18 -29.61 2.86
CA VAL A 484 -26.89 -30.02 1.63
C VAL A 484 -28.39 -30.17 1.93
N GLY A 485 -29.19 -29.18 1.50
CA GLY A 485 -30.64 -29.17 1.71
C GLY A 485 -31.18 -27.96 2.49
N GLY A 486 -30.32 -27.04 2.94
CA GLY A 486 -30.75 -25.74 3.47
C GLY A 486 -31.34 -24.87 2.36
N ALA A 487 -32.66 -24.86 2.23
CA ALA A 487 -33.35 -23.91 1.37
C ALA A 487 -32.94 -22.49 1.75
N GLY A 488 -32.28 -21.78 0.83
CA GLY A 488 -32.01 -20.36 0.97
C GLY A 488 -33.32 -19.64 1.32
N ALA A 489 -33.27 -18.81 2.36
CA ALA A 489 -34.41 -18.04 2.81
C ALA A 489 -34.89 -17.13 1.66
N GLY A 490 -35.94 -17.55 0.95
CA GLY A 490 -36.66 -16.70 -0.03
C GLY A 490 -36.85 -17.24 -1.45
N THR A 491 -36.37 -18.44 -1.81
CA THR A 491 -36.49 -18.94 -3.20
C THR A 491 -37.84 -19.60 -3.51
N THR A 492 -38.43 -19.31 -4.67
CA THR A 492 -39.66 -19.97 -5.13
C THR A 492 -39.39 -21.43 -5.54
N ALA A 493 -40.42 -22.27 -5.65
CA ALA A 493 -40.25 -23.69 -5.98
C ALA A 493 -39.58 -23.91 -7.37
N ASP A 494 -39.80 -23.02 -8.32
CA ASP A 494 -39.17 -23.06 -9.64
C ASP A 494 -37.68 -22.67 -9.57
N ASP A 495 -37.31 -21.68 -8.73
CA ASP A 495 -35.91 -21.29 -8.49
C ASP A 495 -35.10 -22.44 -7.90
N SER A 496 -35.67 -23.22 -6.98
CA SER A 496 -35.00 -24.38 -6.37
C SER A 496 -34.67 -25.49 -7.37
N SER A 497 -35.54 -25.72 -8.37
CA SER A 497 -35.29 -26.70 -9.45
C SER A 497 -34.18 -26.24 -10.38
N MET A 498 -34.17 -24.95 -10.72
CA MET A 498 -33.14 -24.35 -11.57
C MET A 498 -31.78 -24.29 -10.88
N ILE A 499 -31.75 -23.99 -9.58
CA ILE A 499 -30.53 -24.05 -8.76
C ILE A 499 -30.01 -25.49 -8.68
N GLY A 500 -30.88 -26.49 -8.49
CA GLY A 500 -30.49 -27.91 -8.52
C GLY A 500 -29.86 -28.31 -9.86
N SER A 501 -30.43 -27.84 -10.97
CA SER A 501 -29.88 -28.06 -12.32
C SER A 501 -28.54 -27.35 -12.53
N ALA A 502 -28.35 -26.18 -11.93
CA ALA A 502 -27.09 -25.45 -11.98
C ALA A 502 -25.99 -26.14 -11.17
N ILE A 503 -26.31 -26.64 -9.98
CA ILE A 503 -25.37 -27.38 -9.11
C ILE A 503 -24.85 -28.65 -9.80
N ALA A 504 -25.69 -29.35 -10.56
CA ALA A 504 -25.26 -30.53 -11.33
C ALA A 504 -24.25 -30.21 -12.45
N GLN A 505 -24.14 -28.94 -12.84
CA GLN A 505 -23.20 -28.46 -13.84
C GLN A 505 -21.92 -27.88 -13.21
N PHE A 506 -21.90 -27.65 -11.89
CA PHE A 506 -20.73 -27.20 -11.16
C PHE A 506 -19.77 -28.38 -10.88
N PRO A 507 -18.44 -28.23 -10.96
CA PRO A 507 -17.67 -26.99 -11.14
C PRO A 507 -17.35 -26.61 -12.59
N GLU A 508 -17.44 -27.54 -13.55
CA GLU A 508 -17.03 -27.34 -14.95
C GLU A 508 -17.82 -26.22 -15.64
N GLY A 509 -19.12 -26.15 -15.34
CA GLY A 509 -20.06 -25.16 -15.84
C GLY A 509 -20.50 -25.39 -17.30
N ASN A 510 -21.54 -24.66 -17.71
CA ASN A 510 -22.05 -24.60 -19.07
C ASN A 510 -22.37 -23.15 -19.45
N GLU A 511 -21.53 -22.56 -20.30
CA GLU A 511 -21.64 -21.14 -20.68
C GLU A 511 -22.93 -20.84 -21.44
N ASP A 512 -23.30 -21.70 -22.39
CA ASP A 512 -24.49 -21.51 -23.22
C ASP A 512 -25.76 -21.56 -22.37
N TRP A 513 -25.87 -22.58 -21.51
CA TRP A 513 -27.02 -22.73 -20.62
C TRP A 513 -27.14 -21.53 -19.67
N SER A 514 -26.02 -21.11 -19.10
CA SER A 514 -26.03 -20.01 -18.16
C SER A 514 -26.37 -18.68 -18.81
N ASN A 515 -25.92 -18.42 -20.04
CA ASN A 515 -26.30 -17.23 -20.80
C ASN A 515 -27.80 -17.20 -21.10
N MET A 516 -28.43 -18.36 -21.34
CA MET A 516 -29.88 -18.45 -21.48
C MET A 516 -30.61 -18.15 -20.16
N MET A 517 -30.03 -18.53 -19.02
CA MET A 517 -30.65 -18.37 -17.70
C MET A 517 -30.39 -17.01 -17.05
N GLU A 518 -29.40 -16.23 -17.51
CA GLU A 518 -28.91 -14.99 -16.90
C GLU A 518 -30.02 -13.96 -16.62
N ALA A 519 -30.99 -13.83 -17.53
CA ALA A 519 -32.10 -12.88 -17.39
C ALA A 519 -33.13 -13.35 -16.34
N SER A 520 -33.55 -14.61 -16.40
CA SER A 520 -34.67 -15.14 -15.61
C SER A 520 -34.25 -15.70 -14.25
N TYR A 521 -33.09 -16.35 -14.17
CA TYR A 521 -32.59 -17.06 -12.99
C TYR A 521 -31.11 -16.71 -12.75
N PRO A 522 -30.80 -15.51 -12.21
CA PRO A 522 -29.43 -15.02 -12.09
C PRO A 522 -28.54 -15.89 -11.21
N VAL A 523 -29.06 -16.41 -10.09
CA VAL A 523 -28.31 -17.32 -9.19
C VAL A 523 -27.99 -18.66 -9.87
N ALA A 524 -28.94 -19.23 -10.62
CA ALA A 524 -28.70 -20.48 -11.34
C ALA A 524 -27.67 -20.27 -12.48
N ALA A 525 -27.79 -19.18 -13.22
CA ALA A 525 -26.81 -18.79 -14.24
C ALA A 525 -25.41 -18.55 -13.65
N TRP A 526 -25.35 -17.98 -12.45
CA TRP A 526 -24.11 -17.78 -11.71
C TRP A 526 -23.43 -19.10 -11.36
N ILE A 527 -24.15 -20.02 -10.71
CA ILE A 527 -23.62 -21.32 -10.28
C ILE A 527 -23.16 -22.17 -11.48
N ALA A 528 -23.92 -22.16 -12.58
CA ALA A 528 -23.59 -22.93 -13.78
C ALA A 528 -22.49 -22.29 -14.64
N SER A 529 -21.95 -21.12 -14.27
CA SER A 529 -20.85 -20.49 -15.03
C SER A 529 -19.59 -21.35 -14.96
N PRO A 530 -18.88 -21.57 -16.08
CA PRO A 530 -17.50 -22.05 -16.03
C PRO A 530 -16.59 -21.09 -15.25
N PRO A 531 -15.55 -21.58 -14.55
CA PRO A 531 -14.67 -20.74 -13.73
C PRO A 531 -14.08 -19.53 -14.48
N ARG A 532 -13.65 -19.73 -15.73
CA ARG A 532 -13.03 -18.68 -16.58
C ARG A 532 -13.96 -17.51 -16.91
N THR A 533 -15.25 -17.78 -17.12
CA THR A 533 -16.24 -16.76 -17.50
C THR A 533 -17.04 -16.25 -16.31
N ARG A 534 -16.92 -16.92 -15.16
CA ARG A 534 -17.61 -16.57 -13.91
C ARG A 534 -17.31 -15.12 -13.50
N TRP A 535 -16.05 -14.68 -13.51
CA TRP A 535 -15.69 -13.26 -13.25
C TRP A 535 -16.53 -12.27 -14.08
N HIS A 536 -16.57 -12.44 -15.41
CA HIS A 536 -17.34 -11.55 -16.27
C HIS A 536 -18.85 -11.62 -16.03
N ARG A 537 -19.37 -12.79 -15.64
CA ARG A 537 -20.78 -12.92 -15.28
C ARG A 537 -21.09 -12.23 -13.96
N TRP A 538 -20.18 -12.29 -12.98
CA TRP A 538 -20.30 -11.57 -11.72
C TRP A 538 -20.45 -10.08 -11.97
N GLN A 539 -19.55 -9.50 -12.78
CA GLN A 539 -19.59 -8.07 -13.09
C GLN A 539 -20.95 -7.61 -13.66
N ARG A 540 -21.63 -8.47 -14.42
CA ARG A 540 -22.97 -8.18 -14.97
C ARG A 540 -24.09 -8.42 -13.95
N LEU A 541 -23.97 -9.46 -13.13
CA LEU A 541 -25.02 -9.91 -12.21
C LEU A 541 -24.90 -9.41 -10.78
N ARG A 542 -23.80 -8.79 -10.36
CA ARG A 542 -23.51 -8.44 -8.96
C ARG A 542 -24.62 -7.67 -8.25
N SER A 543 -25.30 -6.77 -8.96
CA SER A 543 -26.46 -6.02 -8.43
C SER A 543 -27.73 -6.85 -8.17
N ARG A 544 -27.74 -8.11 -8.61
CA ARG A 544 -28.87 -9.06 -8.55
C ARG A 544 -28.52 -10.34 -7.79
N LEU A 545 -27.30 -10.46 -7.28
CA LEU A 545 -26.82 -11.60 -6.50
C LEU A 545 -26.69 -11.19 -5.03
N ASP A 546 -26.98 -12.12 -4.13
CA ASP A 546 -26.58 -11.98 -2.73
C ASP A 546 -25.05 -12.03 -2.64
N ALA A 547 -24.46 -11.23 -1.74
CA ALA A 547 -23.02 -11.10 -1.57
C ALA A 547 -22.36 -12.42 -1.15
N GLU A 548 -23.09 -13.31 -0.45
CA GLU A 548 -22.60 -14.65 -0.09
C GLU A 548 -22.15 -15.47 -1.32
N TRP A 549 -22.81 -15.29 -2.48
CA TRP A 549 -22.47 -16.02 -3.70
C TRP A 549 -21.11 -15.67 -4.30
N ILE A 550 -20.47 -14.58 -3.84
CA ILE A 550 -19.10 -14.21 -4.20
C ILE A 550 -18.12 -15.34 -3.85
N ALA A 551 -18.41 -16.15 -2.82
CA ALA A 551 -17.59 -17.29 -2.40
C ALA A 551 -17.27 -18.30 -3.53
N LEU A 552 -18.09 -18.36 -4.59
CA LEU A 552 -17.86 -19.25 -5.74
C LEU A 552 -16.86 -18.70 -6.77
N LEU A 553 -16.38 -17.47 -6.60
CA LEU A 553 -15.28 -16.94 -7.40
C LEU A 553 -13.99 -17.67 -7.05
N ASP A 554 -13.22 -17.96 -8.08
CA ASP A 554 -11.93 -18.61 -7.96
C ASP A 554 -10.84 -17.58 -8.24
N LEU A 555 -9.98 -17.33 -7.23
CA LEU A 555 -8.89 -16.36 -7.32
C LEU A 555 -7.90 -16.68 -8.47
N ASP A 556 -7.83 -17.93 -8.94
CA ASP A 556 -6.97 -18.33 -10.06
C ASP A 556 -7.49 -17.86 -11.43
N PHE A 557 -8.78 -17.50 -11.51
CA PHE A 557 -9.47 -17.09 -12.74
C PHE A 557 -9.94 -15.64 -12.73
N ILE A 558 -9.64 -14.87 -11.69
CA ILE A 558 -9.92 -13.43 -11.65
C ILE A 558 -8.65 -12.62 -11.98
N PRO A 559 -8.79 -11.43 -12.58
CA PRO A 559 -7.73 -10.44 -12.62
C PRO A 559 -7.45 -9.93 -11.21
N LEU A 560 -6.29 -10.29 -10.66
CA LEU A 560 -5.97 -10.05 -9.25
C LEU A 560 -5.83 -8.57 -8.91
N GLU A 561 -5.51 -7.71 -9.88
CA GLU A 561 -5.51 -6.25 -9.69
C GLU A 561 -6.91 -5.68 -9.37
N ARG A 562 -7.97 -6.45 -9.63
CA ARG A 562 -9.38 -6.10 -9.35
C ARG A 562 -9.91 -6.75 -8.07
N LEU A 563 -9.07 -7.46 -7.31
CA LEU A 563 -9.49 -8.12 -6.07
C LEU A 563 -10.11 -7.15 -5.06
N ALA A 564 -9.64 -5.89 -5.03
CA ALA A 564 -10.21 -4.83 -4.21
C ALA A 564 -11.72 -4.62 -4.49
N GLU A 565 -12.16 -4.73 -5.74
CA GLU A 565 -13.58 -4.54 -6.11
C GLU A 565 -14.47 -5.68 -5.62
N ILE A 566 -13.91 -6.90 -5.53
CA ILE A 566 -14.61 -8.05 -4.95
C ILE A 566 -14.69 -7.84 -3.44
N ALA A 567 -13.59 -7.42 -2.83
CA ALA A 567 -13.51 -7.22 -1.39
C ALA A 567 -14.41 -6.07 -0.89
N ASP A 568 -14.71 -5.07 -1.73
CA ASP A 568 -15.69 -4.02 -1.42
C ASP A 568 -17.13 -4.55 -1.25
N GLU A 569 -17.47 -5.70 -1.83
CA GLU A 569 -18.83 -6.26 -1.81
C GLU A 569 -18.92 -7.58 -1.00
N ALA A 570 -17.81 -8.21 -0.67
CA ALA A 570 -17.78 -9.53 -0.03
C ALA A 570 -18.08 -9.45 1.48
N PRO A 571 -18.86 -10.40 2.04
CA PRO A 571 -19.02 -10.52 3.48
C PRO A 571 -17.73 -11.01 4.16
N VAL A 572 -17.61 -10.78 5.47
CA VAL A 572 -16.40 -11.11 6.26
C VAL A 572 -16.01 -12.59 6.14
N SER A 573 -16.98 -13.51 6.17
CA SER A 573 -16.75 -14.95 5.99
C SER A 573 -16.07 -15.31 4.67
N VAL A 574 -16.43 -14.61 3.58
CA VAL A 574 -15.84 -14.80 2.26
C VAL A 574 -14.46 -14.16 2.18
N LEU A 575 -14.27 -13.01 2.82
CA LEU A 575 -12.96 -12.37 2.93
C LEU A 575 -11.95 -13.25 3.68
N GLU A 576 -12.37 -13.95 4.75
CA GLU A 576 -11.53 -14.91 5.47
C GLU A 576 -11.09 -16.06 4.56
N MET A 577 -12.02 -16.65 3.81
CA MET A 577 -11.72 -17.69 2.81
C MET A 577 -10.74 -17.20 1.74
N PHE A 578 -10.94 -15.99 1.21
CA PHE A 578 -10.03 -15.41 0.22
C PHE A 578 -8.68 -15.04 0.80
N ALA A 579 -8.60 -14.62 2.06
CA ALA A 579 -7.34 -14.36 2.75
C ALA A 579 -6.49 -15.65 2.85
N GLU A 580 -7.10 -16.78 3.22
CA GLU A 580 -6.41 -18.07 3.27
C GLU A 580 -5.93 -18.53 1.89
N LYS A 581 -6.80 -18.45 0.86
CA LYS A 581 -6.42 -18.83 -0.50
C LYS A 581 -5.33 -17.92 -1.05
N LEU A 582 -5.46 -16.61 -0.89
CA LEU A 582 -4.45 -15.65 -1.33
C LEU A 582 -3.11 -15.88 -0.61
N ARG A 583 -3.13 -16.18 0.69
CA ARG A 583 -1.92 -16.52 1.45
C ARG A 583 -1.24 -17.78 0.92
N ALA A 584 -1.99 -18.80 0.53
CA ALA A 584 -1.43 -20.00 -0.11
C ALA A 584 -0.79 -19.64 -1.45
N MET A 585 -1.51 -18.90 -2.30
CA MET A 585 -1.00 -18.44 -3.61
C MET A 585 0.30 -17.63 -3.47
N LEU A 586 0.37 -16.68 -2.53
CA LEU A 586 1.57 -15.86 -2.28
C LEU A 586 2.77 -16.67 -1.77
N ARG A 587 2.53 -17.78 -1.06
CA ARG A 587 3.60 -18.66 -0.60
C ARG A 587 4.14 -19.54 -1.72
N ASP A 588 3.28 -19.95 -2.64
CA ASP A 588 3.65 -20.76 -3.79
C ASP A 588 4.37 -19.91 -4.86
N ASP A 589 3.87 -18.70 -5.13
CA ASP A 589 4.49 -17.72 -6.02
C ASP A 589 4.38 -16.29 -5.45
N PRO A 590 5.47 -15.78 -4.83
CA PRO A 590 5.52 -14.42 -4.29
C PRO A 590 5.28 -13.32 -5.32
N GLU A 591 5.48 -13.58 -6.61
CA GLU A 591 5.25 -12.56 -7.66
C GLU A 591 3.77 -12.24 -7.85
N ILE A 592 2.87 -13.09 -7.37
CA ILE A 592 1.42 -12.83 -7.36
C ILE A 592 1.12 -11.50 -6.64
N ALA A 593 1.94 -11.09 -5.68
CA ALA A 593 1.82 -9.79 -5.01
C ALA A 593 1.93 -8.59 -5.97
N LEU A 594 2.74 -8.71 -7.03
CA LEU A 594 2.85 -7.68 -8.06
C LEU A 594 1.57 -7.55 -8.88
N ARG A 595 0.71 -8.60 -8.92
CA ARG A 595 -0.57 -8.62 -9.63
C ARG A 595 -1.71 -8.14 -8.75
N THR A 596 -1.76 -8.56 -7.48
CA THR A 596 -2.82 -8.16 -6.54
C THR A 596 -2.83 -6.68 -6.20
N ARG A 597 -1.70 -5.98 -6.31
CA ARG A 597 -1.60 -4.54 -6.03
C ARG A 597 -2.52 -3.71 -6.96
N PRO A 598 -3.57 -3.02 -6.44
CA PRO A 598 -4.55 -2.29 -7.27
C PRO A 598 -4.05 -0.90 -7.69
N ALA A 599 -4.53 -0.30 -8.78
CA ALA A 599 -4.16 1.07 -9.17
C ALA A 599 -4.96 2.16 -8.43
N THR A 600 -5.01 2.09 -7.08
CA THR A 600 -5.72 3.04 -6.21
C THR A 600 -4.75 3.91 -5.43
N ASP A 601 -5.03 5.22 -5.34
CA ASP A 601 -4.30 6.14 -4.45
C ASP A 601 -4.55 5.76 -2.99
N PRO A 602 -3.52 5.65 -2.13
CA PRO A 602 -3.73 5.20 -0.76
C PRO A 602 -4.65 6.12 0.05
N SER A 603 -4.66 7.43 -0.22
CA SER A 603 -5.56 8.36 0.47
C SER A 603 -7.03 8.24 0.08
N GLN A 604 -7.30 7.53 -1.02
CA GLN A 604 -8.64 7.29 -1.57
C GLN A 604 -8.93 5.79 -1.61
N ALA A 605 -8.30 5.01 -0.73
CA ALA A 605 -8.52 3.58 -0.64
C ALA A 605 -9.97 3.28 -0.23
N THR A 606 -10.61 2.35 -0.92
CA THR A 606 -11.90 1.77 -0.52
C THR A 606 -11.69 0.74 0.60
N GLU A 607 -12.78 0.19 1.14
CA GLU A 607 -12.72 -0.89 2.14
C GLU A 607 -11.98 -2.12 1.59
N GLY A 608 -12.28 -2.53 0.37
CA GLY A 608 -11.63 -3.62 -0.33
C GLY A 608 -10.17 -3.33 -0.67
N ALA A 609 -9.82 -2.09 -1.05
CA ALA A 609 -8.41 -1.72 -1.25
C ALA A 609 -7.61 -1.76 0.07
N SER A 610 -8.24 -1.35 1.17
CA SER A 610 -7.68 -1.41 2.52
C SER A 610 -7.51 -2.87 2.99
N TRP A 611 -8.46 -3.75 2.65
CA TRP A 611 -8.35 -5.18 2.88
C TRP A 611 -7.19 -5.80 2.09
N VAL A 612 -7.05 -5.50 0.79
CA VAL A 612 -5.90 -5.98 -0.02
C VAL A 612 -4.58 -5.49 0.57
N ALA A 613 -4.52 -4.22 1.02
CA ALA A 613 -3.36 -3.68 1.69
C ALA A 613 -3.03 -4.45 2.99
N ALA A 614 -4.04 -4.79 3.80
CA ALA A 614 -3.87 -5.61 5.00
C ALA A 614 -3.35 -7.01 4.67
N GLN A 615 -3.82 -7.65 3.58
CA GLN A 615 -3.33 -8.96 3.15
C GLN A 615 -1.88 -8.91 2.67
N LEU A 616 -1.49 -7.87 1.91
CA LEU A 616 -0.10 -7.68 1.48
C LEU A 616 0.83 -7.42 2.67
N LEU A 617 0.41 -6.58 3.63
CA LEU A 617 1.15 -6.36 4.88
C LEU A 617 1.30 -7.65 5.67
N SER A 618 0.21 -8.38 5.92
CA SER A 618 0.23 -9.63 6.69
C SER A 618 1.15 -10.70 6.09
N ASN A 619 1.47 -10.60 4.80
CA ASN A 619 2.36 -11.51 4.10
C ASN A 619 3.73 -10.90 3.77
N ALA A 620 4.06 -9.71 4.31
CA ALA A 620 5.26 -8.94 3.97
C ALA A 620 6.58 -9.74 4.04
N ALA A 621 6.69 -10.69 4.97
CA ALA A 621 7.87 -11.53 5.16
C ALA A 621 8.12 -12.53 4.00
N TRP A 622 7.10 -12.83 3.20
CA TRP A 622 7.21 -13.72 2.03
C TRP A 622 7.27 -12.97 0.71
N LEU A 623 7.03 -11.64 0.72
CA LEU A 623 7.03 -10.82 -0.49
C LEU A 623 8.46 -10.47 -0.91
N PRO A 624 8.70 -10.27 -2.23
CA PRO A 624 10.03 -9.92 -2.69
C PRO A 624 10.47 -8.52 -2.23
N ASP A 625 11.79 -8.32 -2.11
CA ASP A 625 12.39 -7.12 -1.53
C ASP A 625 11.99 -5.82 -2.25
N ASP A 626 11.69 -5.91 -3.54
CA ASP A 626 11.26 -4.79 -4.38
C ASP A 626 9.85 -4.27 -4.04
N MET A 627 9.06 -5.01 -3.26
CA MET A 627 7.77 -4.57 -2.75
C MET A 627 7.84 -3.87 -1.38
N GLN A 628 8.96 -3.98 -0.66
CA GLN A 628 9.05 -3.47 0.72
C GLN A 628 8.82 -1.96 0.81
N ASP A 629 9.34 -1.20 -0.16
CA ASP A 629 9.12 0.25 -0.25
C ASP A 629 7.64 0.60 -0.51
N ASP A 630 6.92 -0.19 -1.32
CA ASP A 630 5.49 0.02 -1.59
C ASP A 630 4.62 -0.38 -0.38
N LEU A 631 5.01 -1.42 0.38
CA LEU A 631 4.32 -1.78 1.63
C LEU A 631 4.35 -0.62 2.63
N ILE A 632 5.48 0.06 2.76
CA ILE A 632 5.63 1.21 3.66
C ILE A 632 4.89 2.45 3.12
N ARG A 633 4.99 2.72 1.81
CA ARG A 633 4.49 3.98 1.23
C ARG A 633 3.02 3.96 0.83
N TRP A 634 2.51 2.79 0.43
CA TRP A 634 1.12 2.61 0.01
C TRP A 634 0.34 1.74 0.99
N ALA A 635 0.78 0.51 1.25
CA ALA A 635 -0.07 -0.46 1.95
C ALA A 635 -0.40 0.00 3.38
N LEU A 636 0.59 0.53 4.11
CA LEU A 636 0.37 1.10 5.44
C LEU A 636 -0.69 2.20 5.44
N GLU A 637 -0.65 3.11 4.47
CA GLU A 637 -1.61 4.23 4.42
C GLU A 637 -2.98 3.79 3.94
N ALA A 638 -3.03 2.97 2.88
CA ALA A 638 -4.28 2.43 2.36
C ALA A 638 -5.01 1.61 3.42
N TRP A 639 -4.31 0.73 4.13
CA TRP A 639 -4.85 -0.06 5.25
C TRP A 639 -5.47 0.83 6.33
N LEU A 640 -4.83 1.94 6.70
CA LEU A 640 -5.34 2.82 7.76
C LEU A 640 -6.53 3.69 7.35
N VAL A 641 -6.87 3.80 6.06
CA VAL A 641 -8.09 4.50 5.63
C VAL A 641 -9.33 3.74 6.07
N HIS A 642 -9.45 2.45 5.74
CA HIS A 642 -10.55 1.60 6.21
C HIS A 642 -10.01 0.24 6.72
N PRO A 643 -9.37 0.20 7.89
CA PRO A 643 -8.77 -1.03 8.38
C PRO A 643 -9.85 -2.11 8.60
N PRO A 644 -9.62 -3.35 8.12
CA PRO A 644 -10.55 -4.44 8.38
C PRO A 644 -10.54 -4.82 9.87
N ALA A 645 -11.65 -5.38 10.36
CA ALA A 645 -11.79 -5.77 11.76
C ALA A 645 -10.64 -6.70 12.21
N ASP A 646 -10.34 -7.75 11.42
CA ASP A 646 -9.16 -8.60 11.56
C ASP A 646 -7.91 -7.90 11.01
N SER A 647 -7.18 -7.23 11.90
CA SER A 647 -6.04 -6.37 11.56
C SER A 647 -4.78 -6.72 12.35
N LEU A 648 -4.80 -7.76 13.21
CA LEU A 648 -3.66 -8.13 14.04
C LEU A 648 -2.44 -8.55 13.21
N ALA A 649 -2.65 -9.36 12.17
CA ALA A 649 -1.57 -9.83 11.31
C ALA A 649 -0.89 -8.69 10.55
N ALA A 650 -1.67 -7.72 10.05
CA ALA A 650 -1.15 -6.53 9.38
C ALA A 650 -0.36 -5.65 10.36
N LEU A 651 -0.89 -5.43 11.57
CA LEU A 651 -0.20 -4.69 12.62
C LEU A 651 1.13 -5.33 13.03
N GLN A 652 1.15 -6.65 13.19
CA GLN A 652 2.36 -7.41 13.51
C GLN A 652 3.40 -7.28 12.39
N ALA A 653 2.97 -7.33 11.13
CA ALA A 653 3.85 -7.13 10.00
C ALA A 653 4.44 -5.71 9.95
N VAL A 654 3.65 -4.68 10.25
CA VAL A 654 4.16 -3.29 10.35
C VAL A 654 5.24 -3.18 11.43
N ASP A 655 5.04 -3.78 12.61
CA ASP A 655 6.07 -3.86 13.66
C ASP A 655 7.30 -4.66 13.24
N TRP A 656 7.14 -5.71 12.43
CA TRP A 656 8.25 -6.48 11.86
C TRP A 656 9.06 -5.67 10.83
N ILE A 657 8.40 -5.03 9.85
CA ILE A 657 9.05 -4.20 8.81
C ILE A 657 9.90 -3.11 9.46
N HIS A 658 9.38 -2.49 10.51
CA HIS A 658 10.07 -1.43 11.25
C HIS A 658 10.92 -1.91 12.42
N GLY A 659 10.99 -3.22 12.68
CA GLY A 659 11.68 -3.80 13.85
C GLY A 659 13.02 -4.49 13.54
N GLY A 660 13.46 -4.53 12.28
CA GLY A 660 14.71 -5.19 11.85
C GLY A 660 16.00 -4.41 12.20
N GLU A 661 17.17 -5.03 11.99
CA GLU A 661 18.50 -4.47 12.32
C GLU A 661 18.83 -3.14 11.61
N SER A 662 18.08 -2.77 10.58
CA SER A 662 18.19 -1.50 9.84
C SER A 662 17.06 -0.51 10.14
N ALA A 663 16.31 -0.72 11.22
CA ALA A 663 15.20 0.14 11.60
C ALA A 663 15.65 1.51 12.08
N ASP A 664 15.31 2.56 11.31
CA ASP A 664 15.28 3.92 11.84
C ASP A 664 14.19 4.00 12.91
N ALA A 665 14.57 3.86 14.19
CA ALA A 665 13.66 4.04 15.33
C ALA A 665 12.91 5.39 15.28
N ILE A 666 13.50 6.38 14.61
CA ILE A 666 12.93 7.71 14.33
C ILE A 666 11.70 7.61 13.40
N GLY A 667 11.69 6.67 12.46
CA GLY A 667 10.61 6.46 11.49
C GLY A 667 9.42 5.65 12.04
N TYR A 668 9.66 4.73 12.99
CA TYR A 668 8.61 3.86 13.49
C TYR A 668 7.65 4.53 14.49
N ALA A 669 8.16 5.37 15.39
CA ALA A 669 7.33 6.01 16.41
C ALA A 669 6.19 6.87 15.81
N PRO A 670 6.40 7.68 14.75
CA PRO A 670 5.32 8.37 14.05
C PRO A 670 4.26 7.43 13.45
N VAL A 671 4.68 6.29 12.88
CA VAL A 671 3.77 5.30 12.31
C VAL A 671 2.86 4.74 13.39
N LEU A 672 3.43 4.26 14.51
CA LEU A 672 2.65 3.76 15.64
C LEU A 672 1.67 4.80 16.19
N GLN A 673 2.08 6.06 16.29
CA GLN A 673 1.18 7.14 16.71
C GLN A 673 0.04 7.36 15.72
N GLY A 674 0.29 7.20 14.42
CA GLY A 674 -0.75 7.19 13.39
C GLY A 674 -1.77 6.07 13.60
N VAL A 675 -1.30 4.83 13.81
CA VAL A 675 -2.16 3.67 14.08
C VAL A 675 -2.98 3.88 15.36
N LEU A 676 -2.35 4.31 16.45
CA LEU A 676 -3.02 4.57 17.74
C LEU A 676 -4.09 5.66 17.64
N ARG A 677 -3.87 6.70 16.82
CA ARG A 677 -4.90 7.72 16.60
C ARG A 677 -6.08 7.13 15.85
N ARG A 678 -5.81 6.38 14.78
CA ARG A 678 -6.86 5.75 13.97
C ARG A 678 -7.70 4.78 14.78
N SER A 679 -7.08 4.01 15.68
CA SER A 679 -7.77 3.02 16.52
C SER A 679 -8.78 3.62 17.50
N THR A 680 -8.67 4.91 17.86
CA THR A 680 -9.59 5.53 18.82
C THR A 680 -11.03 5.62 18.34
N GLY A 681 -11.24 5.63 17.01
CA GLY A 681 -12.55 5.78 16.38
C GLY A 681 -13.37 4.50 16.22
N PHE A 682 -12.84 3.33 16.58
CA PHE A 682 -13.53 2.04 16.43
C PHE A 682 -14.18 1.55 17.74
N GLU A 683 -15.13 0.64 17.58
CA GLU A 683 -15.83 -0.08 18.66
C GLU A 683 -14.98 -1.25 19.19
N LEU A 684 -15.45 -1.87 20.29
CA LEU A 684 -14.74 -2.91 21.05
C LEU A 684 -14.70 -4.29 20.38
N ASP A 685 -15.20 -4.40 19.15
CA ASP A 685 -15.15 -5.58 18.29
C ASP A 685 -13.98 -5.57 17.30
N HIS A 686 -13.30 -4.43 17.15
CA HIS A 686 -12.22 -4.26 16.20
C HIS A 686 -10.84 -4.44 16.84
N ASP A 687 -9.99 -5.28 16.28
CA ASP A 687 -8.64 -5.59 16.78
C ASP A 687 -7.77 -4.38 17.12
N LEU A 688 -7.77 -3.34 16.26
CA LEU A 688 -6.97 -2.15 16.49
C LEU A 688 -7.44 -1.38 17.72
N LYS A 689 -8.74 -1.37 18.00
CA LYS A 689 -9.29 -0.78 19.23
C LYS A 689 -8.79 -1.55 20.44
N ILE A 690 -8.93 -2.87 20.43
CA ILE A 690 -8.52 -3.75 21.54
C ILE A 690 -7.01 -3.63 21.79
N TRP A 691 -6.18 -3.66 20.74
CA TRP A 691 -4.74 -3.41 20.84
C TRP A 691 -4.43 -2.02 21.41
N SER A 692 -5.16 -0.98 21.01
CA SER A 692 -4.91 0.37 21.52
C SER A 692 -5.17 0.47 23.03
N LEU A 693 -6.17 -0.23 23.56
CA LEU A 693 -6.43 -0.31 24.99
C LEU A 693 -5.27 -0.97 25.75
N LEU A 694 -4.70 -2.05 25.18
CA LEU A 694 -3.51 -2.69 25.73
C LEU A 694 -2.32 -1.71 25.79
N VAL A 695 -2.06 -0.98 24.71
CA VAL A 695 -0.96 -0.01 24.64
C VAL A 695 -1.15 1.15 25.61
N GLU A 696 -2.35 1.74 25.66
CA GLU A 696 -2.67 2.83 26.58
C GLU A 696 -2.60 2.37 28.04
N ARG A 697 -3.02 1.14 28.34
CA ARG A 697 -2.89 0.55 29.68
C ARG A 697 -1.43 0.46 30.10
N ILE A 698 -0.56 -0.06 29.21
CA ILE A 698 0.85 -0.32 29.52
C ILE A 698 1.70 0.95 29.54
N ARG A 699 1.46 1.88 28.60
CA ARG A 699 2.26 3.10 28.45
C ARG A 699 1.77 4.24 29.34
N ASP A 700 0.46 4.46 29.37
CA ASP A 700 -0.15 5.64 30.01
C ASP A 700 -0.80 5.32 31.36
N GLY A 701 -0.91 4.03 31.72
CA GLY A 701 -1.47 3.60 33.00
C GLY A 701 -2.98 3.83 33.12
N LYS A 702 -3.70 4.02 32.00
CA LYS A 702 -5.17 4.13 32.02
C LYS A 702 -5.79 2.89 32.65
N LYS A 703 -6.90 3.01 33.38
CA LYS A 703 -7.60 1.85 33.95
C LYS A 703 -8.49 1.23 32.87
N LEU A 704 -8.47 -0.09 32.78
CA LEU A 704 -9.40 -0.86 31.95
C LEU A 704 -10.65 -1.17 32.78
N ASP A 705 -11.81 -1.11 32.13
CA ASP A 705 -13.04 -1.72 32.61
C ASP A 705 -13.04 -3.22 32.34
N ILE A 706 -14.06 -3.93 32.86
CA ILE A 706 -14.15 -5.39 32.71
C ILE A 706 -14.29 -5.77 31.24
N GLU A 707 -15.19 -5.11 30.50
CA GLU A 707 -15.39 -5.33 29.06
C GLU A 707 -14.09 -5.19 28.25
N GLY A 708 -13.26 -4.17 28.55
CA GLY A 708 -11.96 -4.00 27.91
C GLY A 708 -10.93 -5.08 28.28
N VAL A 709 -10.99 -5.64 29.50
CA VAL A 709 -10.15 -6.77 29.90
C VAL A 709 -10.58 -8.05 29.18
N GLU A 710 -11.89 -8.30 29.11
CA GLU A 710 -12.47 -9.45 28.39
C GLU A 710 -12.04 -9.42 26.92
N ALA A 711 -12.22 -8.28 26.25
CA ALA A 711 -11.86 -8.10 24.85
C ALA A 711 -10.35 -8.37 24.59
N ILE A 712 -9.46 -7.90 25.48
CA ILE A 712 -8.01 -8.14 25.35
C ILE A 712 -7.68 -9.63 25.49
N VAL A 713 -8.27 -10.30 26.48
CA VAL A 713 -7.93 -11.70 26.78
C VAL A 713 -8.50 -12.67 25.74
N GLU A 714 -9.69 -12.37 25.20
CA GLU A 714 -10.36 -13.21 24.21
C GLU A 714 -9.78 -13.03 22.79
N ASN A 715 -9.43 -11.81 22.39
CA ASN A 715 -9.09 -11.51 20.99
C ASN A 715 -7.60 -11.30 20.72
N LEU A 716 -6.80 -10.86 21.70
CA LEU A 716 -5.37 -10.61 21.48
C LEU A 716 -4.51 -11.85 21.79
N PRO A 717 -3.39 -12.05 21.05
CA PRO A 717 -2.44 -13.12 21.34
C PRO A 717 -1.93 -13.04 22.79
N LEU A 718 -1.84 -14.21 23.45
CA LEU A 718 -1.43 -14.29 24.85
C LEU A 718 -0.09 -13.61 25.11
N ASP A 719 0.89 -13.77 24.22
CA ASP A 719 2.20 -13.15 24.36
C ASP A 719 2.16 -11.62 24.38
N TRP A 720 1.13 -11.01 23.78
CA TRP A 720 1.03 -9.55 23.72
C TRP A 720 0.64 -8.96 25.07
N TRP A 721 -0.36 -9.55 25.73
CA TRP A 721 -0.87 -9.05 27.01
C TRP A 721 -0.24 -9.74 28.23
N ALA A 722 0.60 -10.76 28.05
CA ALA A 722 1.26 -11.48 29.14
C ALA A 722 1.96 -10.56 30.16
N LEU A 723 2.53 -9.43 29.71
CA LEU A 723 3.10 -8.39 30.57
C LEU A 723 2.17 -7.98 31.72
N LEU A 724 0.87 -7.88 31.44
CA LEU A 724 -0.17 -7.48 32.37
C LEU A 724 -0.78 -8.67 33.12
N ALA A 725 -0.51 -9.92 32.73
CA ALA A 725 -1.20 -11.09 33.26
C ALA A 725 -1.15 -11.22 34.79
N PRO A 726 -0.02 -10.98 35.49
CA PRO A 726 0.02 -11.00 36.96
C PRO A 726 -0.96 -10.01 37.61
N GLU A 727 -1.06 -8.80 37.05
CA GLU A 727 -1.92 -7.74 37.55
C GLU A 727 -3.39 -8.01 37.21
N LEU A 728 -3.68 -8.37 35.95
CA LEU A 728 -5.01 -8.69 35.46
C LEU A 728 -5.64 -9.82 36.28
N LEU A 729 -4.91 -10.91 36.51
CA LEU A 729 -5.39 -12.02 37.32
C LEU A 729 -5.74 -11.57 38.74
N THR A 730 -4.91 -10.73 39.35
CA THR A 730 -5.15 -10.22 40.70
C THR A 730 -6.41 -9.35 40.76
N ASN A 731 -6.61 -8.49 39.76
CA ASN A 731 -7.78 -7.62 39.64
C ASN A 731 -9.06 -8.43 39.41
N LEU A 732 -9.03 -9.42 38.51
CA LEU A 732 -10.18 -10.29 38.21
C LEU A 732 -10.59 -11.16 39.42
N LEU A 733 -9.64 -11.54 40.27
CA LEU A 733 -9.91 -12.27 41.53
C LEU A 733 -10.43 -11.37 42.66
N ALA A 734 -10.36 -10.05 42.52
CA ALA A 734 -10.73 -9.10 43.57
C ALA A 734 -12.24 -8.84 43.60
N GLU A 735 -12.90 -8.72 42.44
CA GLU A 735 -14.34 -8.44 42.31
C GLU A 735 -15.15 -9.72 42.07
N ASP A 736 -16.35 -9.81 42.64
CA ASP A 736 -17.16 -11.04 42.55
C ASP A 736 -17.78 -11.25 41.16
N GLY A 737 -18.09 -10.18 40.42
CA GLY A 737 -18.61 -10.26 39.04
C GLY A 737 -17.57 -10.76 38.04
N SER A 738 -16.35 -10.22 38.07
CA SER A 738 -15.24 -10.69 37.25
C SER A 738 -14.78 -12.10 37.60
N LEU A 739 -14.97 -12.52 38.86
CA LEU A 739 -14.63 -13.87 39.30
C LEU A 739 -15.52 -14.92 38.63
N GLU A 740 -16.81 -14.65 38.40
CA GLU A 740 -17.69 -15.61 37.71
C GLU A 740 -17.23 -15.83 36.26
N TRP A 741 -17.00 -14.73 35.52
CA TRP A 741 -16.43 -14.80 34.17
C TRP A 741 -15.08 -15.54 34.12
N LEU A 742 -14.18 -15.24 35.06
CA LEU A 742 -12.86 -15.89 35.14
C LEU A 742 -12.95 -17.41 35.37
N LEU A 743 -13.99 -17.90 36.05
CA LEU A 743 -14.18 -19.34 36.30
C LEU A 743 -14.83 -20.07 35.12
N GLU A 744 -15.51 -19.35 34.24
CA GLU A 744 -16.16 -19.87 33.03
C GLU A 744 -15.20 -19.90 31.83
N ASN A 745 -14.17 -19.06 31.82
CA ASN A 745 -13.22 -18.92 30.70
C ASN A 745 -11.87 -19.62 30.96
N PRO A 746 -11.52 -20.68 30.23
CA PRO A 746 -10.31 -21.48 30.45
C PRO A 746 -9.05 -20.86 29.84
N ILE A 747 -8.61 -19.73 30.41
CA ILE A 747 -7.39 -19.03 29.98
C ILE A 747 -6.14 -19.75 30.51
N PRO A 748 -5.08 -19.98 29.72
CA PRO A 748 -3.86 -20.67 30.16
C PRO A 748 -2.96 -19.77 31.04
N TRP A 749 -3.46 -19.41 32.22
CA TRP A 749 -2.81 -18.51 33.18
C TRP A 749 -1.41 -18.94 33.60
N ALA A 750 -1.12 -20.25 33.62
CA ALA A 750 0.23 -20.75 33.88
C ALA A 750 1.23 -20.26 32.82
N ALA A 751 0.88 -20.28 31.54
CA ALA A 751 1.74 -19.79 30.46
C ALA A 751 1.86 -18.25 30.45
N ALA A 752 0.79 -17.55 30.84
CA ALA A 752 0.77 -16.09 30.90
C ALA A 752 1.59 -15.54 32.08
N VAL A 753 1.41 -16.10 33.29
CA VAL A 753 1.97 -15.58 34.54
C VAL A 753 3.37 -16.11 34.84
N LEU A 754 3.66 -17.40 34.54
CA LEU A 754 4.95 -18.03 34.84
C LEU A 754 5.99 -17.73 33.75
N ARG A 755 6.29 -16.45 33.57
CA ARG A 755 7.31 -15.95 32.63
C ARG A 755 8.53 -15.38 33.37
N PRO A 756 9.76 -15.60 32.87
CA PRO A 756 10.97 -15.01 33.42
C PRO A 756 10.83 -13.51 33.62
N GLN A 757 11.38 -13.02 34.74
CA GLN A 757 11.51 -11.59 34.96
C GLN A 757 12.47 -10.99 33.92
N GLY A 758 12.05 -9.93 33.23
CA GLY A 758 12.85 -9.28 32.20
C GLY A 758 12.62 -9.80 30.77
N GLU A 759 11.70 -10.76 30.56
CA GLU A 759 11.32 -11.20 29.22
C GLU A 759 10.67 -10.04 28.43
N ALA A 760 11.17 -9.72 27.24
CA ALA A 760 10.65 -8.63 26.42
C ALA A 760 9.25 -8.95 25.85
N SER A 761 8.39 -7.93 25.74
CA SER A 761 7.07 -8.07 25.11
C SER A 761 7.21 -8.27 23.60
N SER A 762 6.36 -9.13 23.04
CA SER A 762 6.19 -9.30 21.59
C SER A 762 5.10 -8.42 21.00
N ALA A 763 4.37 -7.65 21.81
CA ALA A 763 3.29 -6.80 21.33
C ALA A 763 3.84 -5.64 20.47
N PRO A 764 3.20 -5.36 19.32
CA PRO A 764 3.56 -4.24 18.46
C PRO A 764 3.68 -2.93 19.23
N GLY A 765 4.83 -2.26 19.10
CA GLY A 765 5.12 -1.02 19.81
C GLY A 765 5.38 -1.14 21.32
N LEU A 766 5.55 -2.34 21.88
CA LEU A 766 5.85 -2.53 23.31
C LEU A 766 7.12 -3.35 23.57
N ARG A 767 7.95 -3.59 22.55
CA ARG A 767 9.21 -4.35 22.66
C ARG A 767 10.20 -3.81 23.70
N ASP A 768 10.08 -2.54 24.08
CA ASP A 768 10.86 -1.88 25.14
C ASP A 768 10.41 -2.26 26.56
N ARG A 769 9.26 -2.92 26.69
CA ARG A 769 8.66 -3.33 27.96
C ARG A 769 8.96 -4.79 28.25
N VAL A 770 9.08 -5.10 29.54
CA VAL A 770 9.54 -6.41 30.01
C VAL A 770 8.63 -6.97 31.09
N HIS A 771 8.40 -8.29 31.04
CA HIS A 771 7.58 -9.03 32.00
C HIS A 771 8.09 -8.84 33.43
N PRO A 772 7.22 -8.45 34.39
CA PRO A 772 7.63 -8.18 35.77
C PRO A 772 8.02 -9.44 36.56
N GLY A 773 7.67 -10.62 36.04
CA GLY A 773 7.75 -11.90 36.76
C GLY A 773 6.46 -12.19 37.53
N CYS A 774 6.33 -13.42 38.04
CA CYS A 774 5.17 -13.82 38.83
C CYS A 774 5.22 -13.20 40.24
N SER A 775 4.21 -12.43 40.63
CA SER A 775 4.13 -11.91 41.99
C SER A 775 3.84 -13.05 43.01
N PRO A 776 4.54 -13.11 44.14
CA PRO A 776 4.28 -14.13 45.16
C PRO A 776 2.89 -14.01 45.81
N ASP A 777 2.24 -12.84 45.70
CA ASP A 777 0.90 -12.60 46.26
C ASP A 777 -0.22 -13.32 45.49
N ILE A 778 0.02 -13.67 44.21
CA ILE A 778 -0.95 -14.33 43.34
C ILE A 778 -1.40 -15.65 43.95
N ARG A 779 -0.46 -16.43 44.50
CA ARG A 779 -0.74 -17.72 45.14
C ARG A 779 -1.74 -17.56 46.28
N ASN A 780 -1.55 -16.56 47.14
CA ASN A 780 -2.42 -16.34 48.29
C ASN A 780 -3.82 -15.89 47.87
N THR A 781 -3.90 -15.04 46.84
CA THR A 781 -5.16 -14.56 46.26
C THR A 781 -5.96 -15.71 45.62
N LEU A 782 -5.29 -16.57 44.83
CA LEU A 782 -5.87 -17.77 44.24
C LEU A 782 -6.36 -18.74 45.33
N ALA A 783 -5.50 -19.07 46.30
CA ALA A 783 -5.84 -19.98 47.38
C ALA A 783 -7.09 -19.52 48.18
N ARG A 784 -7.17 -18.22 48.48
CA ARG A 784 -8.30 -17.62 49.21
C ARG A 784 -9.62 -17.75 48.46
N ARG A 785 -9.62 -17.57 47.14
CA ARG A 785 -10.85 -17.59 46.32
C ARG A 785 -11.25 -19.00 45.88
N LEU A 786 -10.29 -19.87 45.59
CA LEU A 786 -10.55 -21.17 44.94
C LEU A 786 -10.67 -22.35 45.91
N ARG A 787 -9.88 -22.41 47.00
CA ARG A 787 -9.79 -23.63 47.85
C ARG A 787 -11.12 -24.04 48.45
N ALA A 788 -11.89 -23.09 48.99
CA ALA A 788 -13.18 -23.38 49.59
C ALA A 788 -14.23 -23.90 48.57
N ARG A 789 -14.13 -23.49 47.30
CA ARG A 789 -15.00 -23.96 46.22
C ARG A 789 -14.53 -25.32 45.67
N TYR A 790 -13.22 -25.51 45.59
CA TYR A 790 -12.59 -26.78 45.19
C TYR A 790 -12.93 -27.92 46.16
N GLU A 791 -12.79 -27.69 47.48
CA GLU A 791 -13.13 -28.67 48.51
C GLU A 791 -14.62 -29.06 48.52
N ARG A 792 -15.50 -28.15 48.07
CA ARG A 792 -16.94 -28.39 47.93
C ARG A 792 -17.32 -29.04 46.61
N GLY A 793 -16.39 -29.20 45.67
CA GLY A 793 -16.64 -29.73 44.33
C GLY A 793 -17.54 -28.84 43.47
N THR A 794 -17.57 -27.52 43.72
CA THR A 794 -18.46 -26.58 43.03
C THR A 794 -17.77 -25.77 41.93
N LEU A 795 -16.55 -26.15 41.53
CA LEU A 795 -15.81 -25.44 40.48
C LEU A 795 -16.09 -26.05 39.10
N PRO A 796 -16.34 -25.23 38.06
CA PRO A 796 -16.42 -25.69 36.68
C PRO A 796 -15.13 -26.33 36.18
N GLU A 797 -15.22 -27.20 35.17
CA GLU A 797 -14.05 -27.82 34.53
C GLU A 797 -13.13 -26.76 33.88
N ALA A 798 -13.71 -25.66 33.37
CA ALA A 798 -12.98 -24.52 32.81
C ALA A 798 -11.97 -23.87 33.79
N THR A 799 -12.06 -24.17 35.09
CA THR A 799 -11.12 -23.67 36.11
C THR A 799 -9.79 -24.43 36.17
N ALA A 800 -9.63 -25.50 35.38
CA ALA A 800 -8.42 -26.31 35.34
C ALA A 800 -7.10 -25.50 35.19
N PRO A 801 -7.00 -24.46 34.34
CA PRO A 801 -5.78 -23.67 34.22
C PRO A 801 -5.40 -22.90 35.49
N LEU A 802 -6.39 -22.41 36.24
CA LEU A 802 -6.17 -21.69 37.50
C LEU A 802 -5.72 -22.64 38.61
N LEU A 803 -6.27 -23.86 38.64
CA LEU A 803 -5.86 -24.90 39.57
C LEU A 803 -4.44 -25.38 39.27
N ASP A 804 -4.09 -25.53 37.99
CA ASP A 804 -2.73 -25.88 37.58
C ASP A 804 -1.72 -24.80 37.99
N LEU A 805 -2.05 -23.51 37.82
CA LEU A 805 -1.22 -22.41 38.31
C LEU A 805 -1.07 -22.47 39.85
N LEU A 806 -2.16 -22.66 40.59
CA LEU A 806 -2.14 -22.75 42.05
C LEU A 806 -1.27 -23.92 42.53
N ASP A 807 -1.46 -25.12 41.96
CA ASP A 807 -0.70 -26.33 42.30
C ASP A 807 0.79 -26.16 41.96
N SER A 808 1.10 -25.52 40.83
CA SER A 808 2.48 -25.21 40.41
C SER A 808 3.17 -24.29 41.42
N LEU A 809 2.49 -23.23 41.86
CA LEU A 809 3.00 -22.29 42.85
C LEU A 809 3.13 -22.93 44.25
N ASP A 810 2.17 -23.75 44.68
CA ASP A 810 2.24 -24.49 45.94
C ASP A 810 3.49 -25.40 45.95
N ARG A 811 3.76 -26.13 44.86
CA ARG A 811 4.95 -27.01 44.76
C ARG A 811 6.26 -26.24 44.69
N ALA A 812 6.27 -25.06 44.05
CA ALA A 812 7.44 -24.20 44.02
C ALA A 812 7.83 -23.70 45.42
N ILE A 813 6.84 -23.34 46.25
CA ILE A 813 7.02 -22.90 47.64
C ILE A 813 7.46 -24.08 48.54
N GLU A 814 6.81 -25.24 48.39
CA GLU A 814 7.12 -26.45 49.17
C GLU A 814 8.50 -27.06 48.82
N GLY A 815 9.11 -26.64 47.71
CA GLY A 815 10.36 -27.19 47.20
C GLY A 815 10.24 -28.64 46.69
N GLY A 816 9.01 -29.10 46.43
CA GLY A 816 8.71 -30.46 45.98
C GLY A 816 8.71 -30.60 44.46
N SER A 817 8.74 -31.85 43.97
CA SER A 817 8.55 -32.12 42.54
C SER A 817 7.14 -31.72 42.11
N PRO A 818 6.99 -31.08 40.93
CA PRO A 818 5.68 -30.69 40.40
C PRO A 818 4.80 -31.91 40.15
N ALA A 819 3.49 -31.74 40.33
CA ALA A 819 2.49 -32.75 40.01
C ALA A 819 2.14 -32.72 38.51
N THR A 820 1.51 -33.79 38.02
CA THR A 820 0.92 -33.81 36.68
C THR A 820 -0.23 -32.83 36.61
N GLY A 821 -0.18 -31.88 35.66
CA GLY A 821 -1.23 -30.88 35.45
C GLY A 821 -2.46 -31.42 34.75
N ARG A 822 -3.56 -30.65 34.83
CA ARG A 822 -4.85 -30.94 34.20
C ARG A 822 -4.91 -30.47 32.74
N THR A 823 -4.33 -29.30 32.45
CA THR A 823 -4.27 -28.68 31.12
C THR A 823 -3.07 -29.14 30.31
N HIS A 824 -1.95 -29.42 30.99
CA HIS A 824 -0.75 -29.98 30.39
C HIS A 824 0.00 -30.83 31.43
N PRO A 825 0.47 -32.05 31.09
CA PRO A 825 1.10 -32.95 32.07
C PRO A 825 2.33 -32.35 32.77
N LEU A 826 3.03 -31.45 32.11
CA LEU A 826 4.27 -30.83 32.56
C LEU A 826 4.15 -29.37 33.01
N VAL A 827 2.93 -28.82 33.13
CA VAL A 827 2.72 -27.39 33.49
C VAL A 827 3.48 -26.94 34.74
N GLY A 828 3.55 -27.81 35.76
CA GLY A 828 4.21 -27.49 37.03
C GLY A 828 5.71 -27.22 36.91
N TRP A 829 6.35 -27.62 35.81
CA TRP A 829 7.75 -27.29 35.57
C TRP A 829 7.97 -25.81 35.25
N LEU A 830 6.96 -25.09 34.75
CA LEU A 830 7.04 -23.65 34.47
C LEU A 830 7.31 -22.80 35.73
N ALA A 831 7.00 -23.32 36.92
CA ALA A 831 7.28 -22.67 38.20
C ALA A 831 8.57 -23.17 38.88
N GLN A 832 9.35 -24.04 38.23
CA GLN A 832 10.54 -24.67 38.80
C GLN A 832 11.83 -24.18 38.13
N PRO A 833 12.98 -24.19 38.84
CA PRO A 833 14.28 -23.87 38.24
C PRO A 833 14.59 -24.77 37.04
N ILE A 834 15.08 -24.19 35.94
CA ILE A 834 15.34 -24.89 34.67
C ILE A 834 16.36 -26.02 34.86
N GLU A 835 17.26 -25.90 35.84
CA GLU A 835 18.28 -26.89 36.18
C GLU A 835 17.69 -28.19 36.73
N LYS A 836 16.46 -28.14 37.27
CA LYS A 836 15.75 -29.30 37.83
C LYS A 836 14.87 -30.01 36.80
N TRP A 837 14.70 -29.43 35.61
CA TRP A 837 13.79 -29.97 34.61
C TRP A 837 14.29 -31.32 34.08
N PRO A 838 13.39 -32.29 33.85
CA PRO A 838 13.74 -33.54 33.21
C PRO A 838 14.11 -33.30 31.73
N PRO A 839 14.81 -34.25 31.08
CA PRO A 839 14.93 -34.22 29.63
C PRO A 839 13.54 -34.34 29.00
N LEU A 840 13.15 -33.33 28.21
CA LEU A 840 11.86 -33.26 27.53
C LEU A 840 12.03 -33.71 26.07
N SER A 841 11.24 -34.70 25.63
CA SER A 841 11.07 -34.97 24.20
C SER A 841 10.04 -34.02 23.60
N THR A 842 10.11 -33.78 22.28
CA THR A 842 9.12 -32.94 21.57
C THR A 842 7.71 -33.48 21.73
N GLU A 843 7.53 -34.80 21.70
CA GLU A 843 6.23 -35.45 21.92
C GLU A 843 5.68 -35.20 23.34
N MET A 844 6.53 -35.26 24.37
CA MET A 844 6.11 -34.96 25.75
C MET A 844 5.72 -33.49 25.92
N ALA A 845 6.45 -32.59 25.25
CA ALA A 845 6.22 -31.16 25.35
C ALA A 845 4.96 -30.69 24.60
N MET A 846 4.50 -31.42 23.58
CA MET A 846 3.32 -31.08 22.76
C MET A 846 2.01 -31.73 23.26
N SER A 847 2.01 -32.36 24.45
CA SER A 847 0.95 -33.27 24.90
C SER A 847 -0.22 -32.61 25.66
N GLY A 848 -0.54 -31.35 25.36
CA GLY A 848 -1.64 -30.64 25.99
C GLY A 848 -1.83 -29.24 25.45
N GLU A 849 -2.10 -28.28 26.34
CA GLU A 849 -2.34 -26.89 25.98
C GLU A 849 -1.14 -26.26 25.22
N PRO A 850 -1.36 -25.62 24.05
CA PRO A 850 -0.30 -25.17 23.15
C PRO A 850 0.60 -24.07 23.71
N HIS A 851 0.06 -23.10 24.45
CA HIS A 851 0.87 -22.02 25.03
C HIS A 851 1.81 -22.56 26.11
N ILE A 852 1.37 -23.51 26.92
CA ILE A 852 2.25 -24.21 27.89
C ILE A 852 3.32 -25.01 27.13
N SER A 853 2.92 -25.70 26.05
CA SER A 853 3.81 -26.51 25.22
C SER A 853 4.96 -25.66 24.64
N GLU A 854 4.65 -24.49 24.09
CA GLU A 854 5.64 -23.55 23.56
C GLU A 854 6.67 -23.14 24.62
N ARG A 855 6.21 -22.77 25.82
CA ARG A 855 7.09 -22.38 26.93
C ARG A 855 8.02 -23.51 27.38
N LEU A 856 7.52 -24.75 27.37
CA LEU A 856 8.31 -25.93 27.70
C LEU A 856 9.38 -26.21 26.64
N ILE A 857 9.05 -26.04 25.35
CA ILE A 857 9.99 -26.20 24.24
C ILE A 857 11.10 -25.13 24.31
N LEU A 858 10.74 -23.88 24.60
CA LEU A 858 11.69 -22.79 24.81
C LEU A 858 12.52 -22.92 26.10
N ARG A 859 12.20 -23.92 26.94
CA ARG A 859 12.77 -24.10 28.30
C ARG A 859 12.72 -22.82 29.13
N SER A 860 11.60 -22.12 29.05
CA SER A 860 11.42 -20.84 29.74
C SER A 860 10.58 -21.02 31.01
N SER A 861 11.13 -20.61 32.16
CA SER A 861 10.52 -20.77 33.48
C SER A 861 10.27 -19.43 34.14
N GLY A 862 9.11 -19.27 34.78
CA GLY A 862 8.79 -18.11 35.61
C GLY A 862 9.46 -18.12 36.98
N TRP A 863 10.29 -19.11 37.29
CA TRP A 863 10.93 -19.24 38.60
C TRP A 863 11.91 -18.10 38.90
N HIS A 864 11.81 -17.53 40.10
CA HIS A 864 12.78 -16.63 40.71
C HIS A 864 12.79 -16.85 42.23
N GLN A 865 13.82 -16.35 42.92
CA GLN A 865 14.07 -16.66 44.34
C GLN A 865 12.90 -16.28 45.27
N ASP A 866 12.20 -15.19 44.97
CA ASP A 866 11.10 -14.71 45.81
C ASP A 866 9.86 -15.61 45.76
N LEU A 867 9.68 -16.43 44.72
CA LEU A 867 8.61 -17.45 44.68
C LEU A 867 8.80 -18.58 45.71
N SER A 868 10.02 -18.81 46.18
CA SER A 868 10.34 -19.84 47.18
C SER A 868 10.32 -19.32 48.62
N ARG A 869 10.13 -18.01 48.82
CA ARG A 869 10.13 -17.39 50.15
C ARG A 869 8.71 -17.43 50.71
N ASP A 870 8.52 -18.14 51.82
CA ASP A 870 7.24 -18.19 52.52
C ASP A 870 6.95 -16.81 53.16
N HIS A 871 6.13 -15.98 52.53
CA HIS A 871 5.77 -14.63 53.03
C HIS A 871 4.78 -14.65 54.22
N ARG A 872 4.72 -15.74 54.98
CA ARG A 872 3.92 -15.85 56.23
C ARG A 872 4.47 -15.06 57.42
N THR A 873 5.34 -14.08 57.20
CA THR A 873 5.87 -13.21 58.26
C THR A 873 5.57 -11.75 57.95
N PHE A 874 4.31 -11.33 58.14
CA PHE A 874 3.94 -10.08 58.80
C PHE A 874 2.54 -10.19 59.40
#